data_AF-A0A2S7NQB1-F1
#
_entry.id   AF-A0A2S7NQB1-F1
#
_cell.length_a   1.000
_cell.length_b   1.000
_cell.length_c   1.000
_cell.angle_alpha   90.00
_cell.angle_beta   90.00
_cell.angle_gamma   90.00
#
_symmetry.space_group_name_H-M   'P 1'
#
loop_
_entity.id
_entity.type
_entity.pdbx_description
1 polymer ?
#
loop_
_entity_poly.entity_id
_entity_poly.type
_entity_poly.pdbx_seq_one_letter_code
_entity_poly.pdbx_strand_id
1 'polypeptide(L)'
;MTTKSISTAKVFQMASTYTGGHGPGAVGRHSIRRASTCCAYFLPHLKPNHRVLDLGCGPGSITADIAALVPEGSVIGLDYGQSVIEIANAKAKELSLSNCSFQVGDVMSLPFEDDSFDVVHTHQVLIHLPDPVSALKEIRRVCKKGGFVACREADMDDYVLSPDSDVLKIPIEVKKSMIREKGSEAAAGKFLGKWAREAGFEDEKVKESHSYLMQPSFKDEAMQQRVADYALRMGIAKSREEVDKSIKGWEEWEKTEGSWWKTGCGEVVCWKLSDLAANIQRSTAIIDAYLKEHNLPEPSFHEDGPVEFGLKSEEAQKALETAKASSLELFDLLQGPAVALRPVYDGVSLQAIYRYDIASKVPIHGDISYEELSAKCGLGVVNLRRILRFAMAWNRCFTEPRKGFVAHSAASRVLVDNPTAQSGLGFMFEECWQAFAHTLDAIKQHGETEDVTKTGWSHYHKTEKSLCEYYADHPEMGRRMAEAMICFSSAVSESSQASHLVKNYPWNSISNGSGVIVDVGGAQGHISVELAQTYPNLKIILQDLPKILEGVKEKLPSNVNDRIEIMPHDFFTEQPIQADAYLFSQIFHDWPEAECVKILRALIPKLRPGAKVVCYDHLLPEPGTAPILRERAARDMDMIMFSLFNSRERDADDWDHLFRSADARFGQVKAWVPEGSRLGIIEAVWEGDVGRA
;
A
#
# COMPACT_ATOMS: atom_id res chain seq x y z
N MET A 1 66.51 26.60 23.23
CA MET A 1 65.72 25.94 22.16
C MET A 1 64.42 25.48 22.79
N THR A 2 63.36 26.24 22.58
CA THR A 2 62.04 26.05 23.19
C THR A 2 61.02 25.88 22.08
N THR A 3 60.35 24.74 22.12
CA THR A 3 59.27 24.31 21.25
C THR A 3 58.03 25.19 21.47
N LYS A 4 57.54 25.85 20.41
CA LYS A 4 56.24 26.53 20.41
C LYS A 4 55.16 25.58 19.90
N SER A 5 54.32 25.14 20.83
CA SER A 5 53.01 24.56 20.56
C SER A 5 52.15 25.59 19.81
N ILE A 6 51.69 25.23 18.61
CA ILE A 6 50.62 25.94 17.90
C ILE A 6 49.32 25.21 18.27
N SER A 7 48.39 25.94 18.91
CA SER A 7 47.14 25.38 19.42
C SER A 7 46.25 24.84 18.30
N THR A 8 45.66 23.67 18.55
CA THR A 8 44.60 22.97 17.81
C THR A 8 43.35 23.81 17.47
N ALA A 9 43.20 25.00 18.06
CA ALA A 9 42.08 25.92 17.79
C ALA A 9 42.11 26.62 16.41
N LYS A 10 43.24 26.61 15.68
CA LYS A 10 43.33 27.27 14.36
C LYS A 10 42.99 26.39 13.15
N VAL A 11 42.72 25.10 13.37
CA VAL A 11 42.31 24.16 12.29
C VAL A 11 40.78 24.12 12.14
N PHE A 12 40.01 24.61 13.11
CA PHE A 12 38.54 24.60 13.14
C PHE A 12 37.85 25.89 12.66
N GLN A 13 38.55 26.76 11.91
CA GLN A 13 38.00 28.03 11.42
C GLN A 13 38.16 28.19 9.90
N MET A 14 37.96 27.11 9.14
CA MET A 14 37.60 27.19 7.73
C MET A 14 36.08 27.06 7.63
N ALA A 15 35.38 28.20 7.67
CA ALA A 15 33.95 28.25 7.43
C ALA A 15 33.63 27.59 6.07
N SER A 16 32.75 26.59 6.08
CA SER A 16 32.18 25.96 4.89
C SER A 16 31.54 27.04 4.01
N THR A 17 32.25 27.46 2.96
CA THR A 17 31.84 28.57 2.09
C THR A 17 31.16 27.99 0.86
N TYR A 18 29.86 27.72 0.92
CA TYR A 18 29.00 27.19 -0.17
C TYR A 18 29.42 27.67 -1.58
N THR A 19 29.67 26.74 -2.52
CA THR A 19 30.18 27.05 -3.88
C THR A 19 29.14 27.77 -4.74
N GLY A 20 27.86 27.44 -4.59
CA GLY A 20 26.75 28.04 -5.33
C GLY A 20 26.55 29.54 -5.04
N GLY A 21 26.89 29.99 -3.83
CA GLY A 21 26.56 31.33 -3.32
C GLY A 21 25.05 31.53 -3.04
N HIS A 22 24.70 32.50 -2.21
CA HIS A 22 23.30 32.83 -1.86
C HIS A 22 22.76 34.06 -2.61
N GLY A 23 23.36 34.40 -3.76
CA GLY A 23 22.95 35.55 -4.56
C GLY A 23 21.60 35.34 -5.27
N PRO A 24 20.94 36.41 -5.75
CA PRO A 24 19.62 36.35 -6.39
C PRO A 24 19.49 35.32 -7.52
N GLY A 25 20.54 35.14 -8.34
CA GLY A 25 20.57 34.16 -9.43
C GLY A 25 20.61 32.69 -8.98
N ALA A 26 21.22 32.39 -7.83
CA ALA A 26 21.21 31.05 -7.24
C ALA A 26 19.85 30.74 -6.57
N VAL A 27 19.29 31.71 -5.85
CA VAL A 27 17.95 31.59 -5.24
C VAL A 27 16.86 31.39 -6.29
N GLY A 28 16.90 32.13 -7.41
CA GLY A 28 15.96 31.94 -8.52
C GLY A 28 16.01 30.54 -9.13
N ARG A 29 17.22 29.99 -9.36
CA ARG A 29 17.42 28.64 -9.91
C ARG A 29 16.96 27.53 -8.97
N HIS A 30 17.03 27.73 -7.66
CA HIS A 30 16.54 26.74 -6.70
C HIS A 30 15.02 26.80 -6.54
N SER A 31 14.42 27.98 -6.71
CA SER A 31 12.98 28.19 -6.51
C SER A 31 12.08 27.48 -7.53
N ILE A 32 12.62 27.10 -8.71
CA ILE A 32 11.89 26.32 -9.73
C ILE A 32 11.86 24.81 -9.44
N ARG A 33 12.64 24.32 -8.47
CA ARG A 33 12.68 22.90 -8.12
C ARG A 33 11.41 22.53 -7.38
N ARG A 34 10.83 21.40 -7.76
CA ARG A 34 9.59 20.85 -7.18
C ARG A 34 9.82 19.44 -6.66
N ALA A 35 9.04 19.02 -5.67
CA ALA A 35 9.11 17.64 -5.19
C ALA A 35 8.80 16.63 -6.31
N SER A 36 7.84 16.95 -7.18
CA SER A 36 7.45 16.10 -8.32
C SER A 36 8.57 15.83 -9.32
N THR A 37 9.58 16.72 -9.43
CA THR A 37 10.70 16.56 -10.36
C THR A 37 12.00 16.15 -9.68
N CYS A 38 12.19 16.50 -8.40
CA CYS A 38 13.44 16.30 -7.68
C CYS A 38 13.39 15.18 -6.64
N CYS A 39 12.20 14.74 -6.23
CA CYS A 39 11.98 13.76 -5.17
C CYS A 39 11.19 12.53 -5.64
N ALA A 40 10.84 12.46 -6.93
CA ALA A 40 9.99 11.40 -7.51
C ALA A 40 10.41 9.98 -7.12
N TYR A 41 11.71 9.73 -6.96
CA TYR A 41 12.30 8.45 -6.59
C TYR A 41 11.92 7.94 -5.20
N PHE A 42 11.46 8.80 -4.28
CA PHE A 42 11.00 8.39 -2.95
C PHE A 42 9.56 8.82 -2.61
N LEU A 43 8.91 9.65 -3.44
CA LEU A 43 7.51 10.05 -3.20
C LEU A 43 6.56 8.85 -2.97
N PRO A 44 6.69 7.71 -3.68
CA PRO A 44 5.84 6.53 -3.42
C PRO A 44 5.96 5.95 -2.00
N HIS A 45 7.02 6.29 -1.26
CA HIS A 45 7.27 5.83 0.10
C HIS A 45 6.88 6.85 1.18
N LEU A 46 6.49 8.07 0.77
CA LEU A 46 6.07 9.13 1.67
C LEU A 46 4.62 8.89 2.12
N LYS A 47 4.34 8.99 3.43
CA LYS A 47 2.99 8.83 3.99
C LYS A 47 2.46 10.16 4.54
N PRO A 48 1.13 10.39 4.52
CA PRO A 48 0.52 11.64 4.97
C PRO A 48 0.92 12.10 6.38
N ASN A 49 1.29 11.17 7.26
CA ASN A 49 1.62 11.42 8.67
C ASN A 49 3.14 11.46 8.95
N HIS A 50 4.01 11.43 7.94
CA HIS A 50 5.46 11.43 8.15
C HIS A 50 5.99 12.75 8.70
N ARG A 51 6.95 12.67 9.61
CA ARG A 51 7.79 13.79 10.03
C ARG A 51 9.06 13.82 9.18
N VAL A 52 9.22 14.86 8.36
CA VAL A 52 10.28 14.97 7.36
C VAL A 52 11.29 16.05 7.74
N LEU A 53 12.58 15.75 7.56
CA LEU A 53 13.67 16.71 7.63
C LEU A 53 14.26 16.90 6.23
N ASP A 54 14.22 18.12 5.71
CA ASP A 54 14.79 18.51 4.42
C ASP A 54 16.08 19.31 4.64
N LEU A 55 17.22 18.71 4.33
CA LEU A 55 18.55 19.26 4.58
C LEU A 55 19.07 19.98 3.35
N GLY A 56 19.57 21.20 3.55
CA GLY A 56 19.90 22.13 2.46
C GLY A 56 18.64 22.61 1.72
N CYS A 57 17.58 22.91 2.47
CA CYS A 57 16.26 23.23 1.93
C CYS A 57 16.24 24.45 0.99
N GLY A 58 17.28 25.29 1.02
CA GLY A 58 17.35 26.50 0.21
C GLY A 58 16.12 27.39 0.38
N PRO A 59 15.54 27.94 -0.69
CA PRO A 59 14.35 28.81 -0.59
C PRO A 59 13.06 28.05 -0.24
N GLY A 60 13.13 26.77 0.11
CA GLY A 60 12.02 25.99 0.67
C GLY A 60 10.99 25.51 -0.36
N SER A 61 11.30 25.50 -1.67
CA SER A 61 10.34 25.06 -2.69
C SER A 61 10.01 23.57 -2.61
N ILE A 62 11.02 22.70 -2.47
CA ILE A 62 10.82 21.26 -2.28
C ILE A 62 10.15 21.00 -0.92
N THR A 63 10.63 21.65 0.14
CA THR A 63 10.09 21.52 1.49
C THR A 63 8.60 21.86 1.56
N ALA A 64 8.17 22.93 0.89
CA ALA A 64 6.77 23.33 0.82
C ALA A 64 5.90 22.32 0.04
N ASP A 65 6.41 21.76 -1.05
CA ASP A 65 5.70 20.72 -1.80
C ASP A 65 5.56 19.43 -0.97
N ILE A 66 6.62 19.02 -0.26
CA ILE A 66 6.58 17.86 0.64
C ILE A 66 5.54 18.10 1.74
N ALA A 67 5.47 19.31 2.31
CA ALA A 67 4.50 19.64 3.36
C ALA A 67 3.04 19.47 2.88
N ALA A 68 2.75 19.75 1.60
CA ALA A 68 1.45 19.49 1.00
C ALA A 68 1.14 17.99 0.84
N LEU A 69 2.17 17.14 0.73
CA LEU A 69 2.05 15.68 0.64
C LEU A 69 1.97 14.98 2.00
N VAL A 70 2.28 15.69 3.10
CA VAL A 70 2.20 15.16 4.48
C VAL A 70 1.23 15.97 5.37
N PRO A 71 -0.07 16.05 5.02
CA PRO A 71 -1.02 16.93 5.70
C PRO A 71 -1.25 16.59 7.18
N GLU A 72 -1.00 15.35 7.59
CA GLU A 72 -1.12 14.87 8.98
C GLU A 72 0.24 14.85 9.71
N GLY A 73 1.32 15.14 8.99
CA GLY A 73 2.70 15.09 9.45
C GLY A 73 3.29 16.48 9.71
N SER A 74 4.62 16.56 9.62
CA SER A 74 5.32 17.86 9.70
C SER A 74 6.62 17.84 8.90
N VAL A 75 7.03 19.00 8.39
CA VAL A 75 8.27 19.16 7.62
C VAL A 75 9.12 20.27 8.23
N ILE A 76 10.40 19.97 8.45
CA ILE A 76 11.40 20.95 8.88
C ILE A 76 12.44 21.09 7.76
N GLY A 77 12.58 22.30 7.22
CA GLY A 77 13.67 22.67 6.33
C GLY A 77 14.86 23.21 7.13
N LEU A 78 16.06 22.69 6.88
CA LEU A 78 17.29 23.14 7.50
C LEU A 78 18.29 23.59 6.44
N ASP A 79 18.87 24.78 6.62
CA ASP A 79 19.91 25.32 5.74
C ASP A 79 20.93 26.11 6.55
N TYR A 80 22.17 26.22 6.06
CA TYR A 80 23.22 26.97 6.75
C TYR A 80 23.05 28.50 6.57
N GLY A 81 22.38 28.94 5.49
CA GLY A 81 22.23 30.35 5.14
C GLY A 81 21.04 31.05 5.80
N GLN A 82 21.29 31.91 6.79
CA GLN A 82 20.26 32.73 7.46
C GLN A 82 19.36 33.50 6.47
N SER A 83 19.95 34.16 5.47
CA SER A 83 19.21 34.94 4.47
C SER A 83 18.29 34.07 3.60
N VAL A 84 18.61 32.79 3.43
CA VAL A 84 17.82 31.86 2.62
C VAL A 84 16.66 31.29 3.45
N ILE A 85 16.88 31.03 4.73
CA ILE A 85 15.83 30.64 5.68
C ILE A 85 14.77 31.74 5.84
N GLU A 86 15.17 33.01 5.80
CA GLU A 86 14.21 34.14 5.81
C GLU A 86 13.28 34.11 4.58
N ILE A 87 13.82 33.78 3.40
CA ILE A 87 13.04 33.62 2.16
C ILE A 87 12.08 32.42 2.27
N ALA A 88 12.57 31.29 2.77
CA ALA A 88 11.77 30.08 2.93
C ALA A 88 10.60 30.29 3.93
N ASN A 89 10.85 30.96 5.05
CA ASN A 89 9.82 31.32 6.02
C ASN A 89 8.75 32.26 5.43
N ALA A 90 9.17 33.26 4.65
CA ALA A 90 8.23 34.15 3.96
C ALA A 90 7.31 33.36 2.99
N LYS A 91 7.87 32.39 2.27
CA LYS A 91 7.14 31.52 1.35
C LYS A 91 6.14 30.59 2.07
N ALA A 92 6.54 29.95 3.17
CA ALA A 92 5.61 29.13 3.96
C ALA A 92 4.43 29.94 4.49
N LYS A 93 4.68 31.18 4.92
CA LYS A 93 3.63 32.10 5.37
C LYS A 93 2.69 32.50 4.24
N GLU A 94 3.20 32.78 3.04
CA GLU A 94 2.41 33.08 1.85
C GLU A 94 1.49 31.90 1.48
N LEU A 95 2.00 30.66 1.56
CA LEU A 95 1.26 29.44 1.26
C LEU A 95 0.37 28.94 2.41
N SER A 96 0.35 29.64 3.56
CA SER A 96 -0.42 29.26 4.75
C SER A 96 -0.17 27.82 5.24
N LEU A 97 1.08 27.35 5.15
CA LEU A 97 1.45 25.99 5.57
C LEU A 97 1.62 25.93 7.09
N SER A 98 0.69 25.26 7.78
CA SER A 98 0.72 25.10 9.25
C SER A 98 1.65 23.97 9.74
N ASN A 99 2.01 23.04 8.85
CA ASN A 99 2.83 21.86 9.15
C ASN A 99 4.28 21.98 8.66
N CYS A 100 4.75 23.19 8.30
CA CYS A 100 6.07 23.42 7.72
C CYS A 100 6.84 24.51 8.49
N SER A 101 8.10 24.28 8.82
CA SER A 101 8.98 25.26 9.48
C SER A 101 10.40 25.23 8.91
N PHE A 102 11.14 26.32 9.09
CA PHE A 102 12.51 26.47 8.60
C PHE A 102 13.45 26.99 9.68
N GLN A 103 14.65 26.41 9.78
CA GLN A 103 15.67 26.84 10.74
C GLN A 103 17.08 26.80 10.19
N VAL A 104 17.96 27.62 10.76
CA VAL A 104 19.39 27.57 10.45
C VAL A 104 20.05 26.38 11.14
N GLY A 105 20.91 25.65 10.43
CA GLY A 105 21.69 24.56 11.02
C GLY A 105 22.80 24.03 10.12
N ASP A 106 23.66 23.19 10.68
CA ASP A 106 24.74 22.50 9.96
C ASP A 106 24.39 21.01 9.79
N VAL A 107 24.44 20.53 8.55
CA VAL A 107 24.18 19.11 8.22
C VAL A 107 25.22 18.18 8.86
N MET A 108 26.44 18.68 9.08
CA MET A 108 27.50 17.92 9.74
C MET A 108 27.31 17.82 11.27
N SER A 109 26.37 18.57 11.85
CA SER A 109 26.07 18.59 13.28
C SER A 109 24.60 18.95 13.50
N LEU A 110 23.72 17.97 13.33
CA LEU A 110 22.28 18.20 13.32
C LEU A 110 21.76 18.46 14.75
N PRO A 111 21.02 19.56 15.00
CA PRO A 111 20.54 19.95 16.33
C PRO A 111 19.27 19.18 16.73
N PHE A 112 19.22 17.89 16.41
CA PHE A 112 18.09 17.01 16.67
C PHE A 112 18.56 15.75 17.40
N GLU A 113 17.68 15.24 18.25
CA GLU A 113 17.89 13.96 18.92
C GLU A 113 17.93 12.81 17.92
N ASP A 114 18.56 11.71 18.31
CA ASP A 114 18.55 10.46 17.56
C ASP A 114 17.11 10.03 17.26
N ASP A 115 16.91 9.38 16.13
CA ASP A 115 15.61 8.80 15.75
C ASP A 115 14.42 9.81 15.82
N SER A 116 14.60 11.03 15.31
CA SER A 116 13.60 12.11 15.37
C SER A 116 12.66 12.20 14.14
N PHE A 117 13.07 11.73 12.96
CA PHE A 117 12.38 11.96 11.69
C PHE A 117 12.08 10.66 10.93
N ASP A 118 10.87 10.53 10.37
CA ASP A 118 10.47 9.37 9.55
C ASP A 118 11.12 9.42 8.15
N VAL A 119 11.43 10.61 7.65
CA VAL A 119 12.17 10.80 6.39
C VAL A 119 13.22 11.86 6.58
N VAL A 120 14.45 11.59 6.14
CA VAL A 120 15.50 12.62 6.04
C VAL A 120 15.95 12.72 4.59
N HIS A 121 15.73 13.89 4.01
CA HIS A 121 16.01 14.18 2.61
C HIS A 121 17.17 15.16 2.47
N THR A 122 17.97 14.98 1.42
CA THR A 122 18.93 15.98 0.94
C THR A 122 18.97 16.00 -0.58
N HIS A 123 19.02 17.22 -1.16
CA HIS A 123 19.14 17.45 -2.59
C HIS A 123 20.27 18.45 -2.89
N GLN A 124 21.31 18.02 -3.61
CA GLN A 124 22.45 18.87 -3.99
C GLN A 124 23.20 19.47 -2.79
N VAL A 125 23.40 18.69 -1.74
CA VAL A 125 24.10 19.14 -0.51
C VAL A 125 25.39 18.38 -0.30
N LEU A 126 25.35 17.04 -0.40
CA LEU A 126 26.51 16.18 -0.09
C LEU A 126 27.69 16.48 -1.03
N ILE A 127 27.40 16.85 -2.29
CA ILE A 127 28.38 17.34 -3.28
C ILE A 127 29.16 18.58 -2.82
N HIS A 128 28.68 19.29 -1.79
CA HIS A 128 29.32 20.50 -1.27
C HIS A 128 29.98 20.30 0.10
N LEU A 129 29.85 19.12 0.70
CA LEU A 129 30.38 18.81 2.03
C LEU A 129 31.77 18.16 1.94
N PRO A 130 32.70 18.53 2.85
CA PRO A 130 34.06 18.00 2.87
C PRO A 130 34.14 16.51 3.23
N ASP A 131 33.12 15.99 3.93
CA ASP A 131 33.01 14.59 4.32
C ASP A 131 31.55 14.11 4.18
N PRO A 132 31.14 13.67 2.97
CA PRO A 132 29.79 13.19 2.71
C PRO A 132 29.39 11.98 3.55
N VAL A 133 30.35 11.14 3.93
CA VAL A 133 30.10 9.91 4.69
C VAL A 133 29.76 10.26 6.14
N SER A 134 30.50 11.18 6.76
CA SER A 134 30.16 11.66 8.11
C SER A 134 28.83 12.42 8.13
N ALA A 135 28.51 13.18 7.09
CA ALA A 135 27.19 13.78 6.92
C ALA A 135 26.08 12.71 6.89
N LEU A 136 26.26 11.66 6.08
CA LEU A 136 25.31 10.55 6.00
C LEU A 136 25.17 9.79 7.33
N LYS A 137 26.22 9.74 8.17
CA LYS A 137 26.12 9.19 9.53
C LYS A 137 25.24 10.03 10.44
N GLU A 138 25.36 11.36 10.41
CA GLU A 138 24.47 12.27 11.16
C GLU A 138 23.03 12.20 10.64
N ILE A 139 22.85 12.17 9.32
CA ILE A 139 21.56 11.98 8.66
C ILE A 139 20.91 10.67 9.10
N ARG A 140 21.70 9.58 9.10
CA ARG A 140 21.26 8.27 9.58
C ARG A 140 20.94 8.29 11.08
N ARG A 141 21.65 9.07 11.90
CA ARG A 141 21.40 9.17 13.35
C ARG A 141 20.03 9.78 13.66
N VAL A 142 19.69 10.90 13.03
CA VAL A 142 18.40 11.59 13.28
C VAL A 142 17.22 10.96 12.56
N CYS A 143 17.47 10.15 11.52
CA CYS A 143 16.44 9.33 10.89
C CYS A 143 15.99 8.24 11.86
N LYS A 144 14.69 8.12 12.11
CA LYS A 144 14.08 7.10 12.96
C LYS A 144 14.45 5.71 12.51
N LYS A 145 14.50 4.81 13.49
CA LYS A 145 14.14 3.41 13.24
C LYS A 145 12.68 3.38 12.78
N GLY A 146 12.45 3.02 11.54
CA GLY A 146 11.18 3.04 10.83
C GLY A 146 11.20 3.94 9.60
N GLY A 147 12.22 4.80 9.51
CA GLY A 147 12.33 5.82 8.50
C GLY A 147 13.32 5.49 7.39
N PHE A 148 13.37 6.36 6.39
CA PHE A 148 14.34 6.24 5.30
C PHE A 148 15.09 7.54 5.05
N VAL A 149 16.29 7.38 4.51
CA VAL A 149 17.14 8.48 4.05
C VAL A 149 17.08 8.53 2.53
N ALA A 150 16.77 9.70 1.99
CA ALA A 150 16.67 9.91 0.54
C ALA A 150 17.65 11.01 0.10
N CYS A 151 18.63 10.65 -0.74
CA CYS A 151 19.65 11.59 -1.20
C CYS A 151 19.65 11.66 -2.73
N ARG A 152 19.84 12.86 -3.28
CA ARG A 152 20.00 13.07 -4.72
C ARG A 152 21.07 14.11 -5.01
N GLU A 153 22.08 13.72 -5.79
CA GLU A 153 23.27 14.53 -6.06
C GLU A 153 23.63 14.53 -7.55
N ALA A 154 24.19 15.63 -8.04
CA ALA A 154 24.54 15.77 -9.45
C ALA A 154 25.77 14.91 -9.79
N ASP A 155 25.79 14.39 -11.01
CA ASP A 155 27.00 13.89 -11.65
C ASP A 155 27.46 14.92 -12.70
N MET A 156 28.38 15.79 -12.30
CA MET A 156 28.90 16.83 -13.19
C MET A 156 29.75 16.25 -14.35
N ASP A 157 30.04 14.94 -14.38
CA ASP A 157 30.66 14.31 -15.55
C ASP A 157 29.63 14.04 -16.67
N ASP A 158 28.33 13.99 -16.35
CA ASP A 158 27.24 13.76 -17.29
C ASP A 158 26.48 15.08 -17.59
N TYR A 159 27.18 16.09 -18.11
CA TYR A 159 26.57 17.37 -18.49
C TYR A 159 26.30 17.46 -19.99
N VAL A 160 25.18 18.07 -20.36
CA VAL A 160 24.84 18.40 -21.76
C VAL A 160 24.37 19.85 -21.84
N LEU A 161 24.80 20.53 -22.89
CA LEU A 161 24.49 21.94 -23.17
C LEU A 161 23.64 22.02 -24.44
N SER A 162 22.73 22.98 -24.50
CA SER A 162 22.07 23.35 -25.75
C SER A 162 22.03 24.87 -25.86
N PRO A 163 22.54 25.48 -26.94
CA PRO A 163 23.36 24.84 -27.97
C PRO A 163 24.72 24.35 -27.42
N ASP A 164 25.37 23.44 -28.14
CA ASP A 164 26.73 22.99 -27.78
C ASP A 164 27.71 24.17 -27.74
N SER A 165 28.58 24.18 -26.72
CA SER A 165 29.42 25.36 -26.45
C SER A 165 30.74 24.99 -25.79
N ASP A 166 31.84 25.17 -26.53
CA ASP A 166 33.20 24.96 -26.02
C ASP A 166 33.61 26.03 -25.00
N VAL A 167 33.01 27.22 -25.05
CA VAL A 167 33.36 28.34 -24.15
C VAL A 167 32.94 28.07 -22.70
N LEU A 168 32.04 27.11 -22.46
CA LEU A 168 31.58 26.71 -21.12
C LEU A 168 32.44 25.62 -20.46
N LYS A 169 33.41 25.03 -21.18
CA LYS A 169 34.30 24.00 -20.62
C LYS A 169 35.09 24.49 -19.42
N ILE A 170 35.65 25.70 -19.49
CA ILE A 170 36.42 26.32 -18.39
C ILE A 170 35.51 26.52 -17.16
N PRO A 171 34.34 27.18 -17.25
CA PRO A 171 33.43 27.33 -16.13
C PRO A 171 33.00 26.02 -15.47
N ILE A 172 32.79 24.98 -16.27
CA ILE A 172 32.43 23.65 -15.76
C ILE A 172 33.60 23.03 -14.99
N GLU A 173 34.80 23.01 -15.58
CA GLU A 173 35.97 22.44 -14.91
C GLU A 173 36.39 23.24 -13.67
N VAL A 174 36.21 24.56 -13.66
CA VAL A 174 36.39 25.39 -12.48
C VAL A 174 35.41 24.98 -11.38
N LYS A 175 34.12 24.82 -11.69
CA LYS A 175 33.12 24.37 -10.70
C LYS A 175 33.45 23.00 -10.12
N LYS A 176 33.86 22.04 -10.97
CA LYS A 176 34.31 20.72 -10.51
C LYS A 176 35.51 20.83 -9.57
N SER A 177 36.47 21.67 -9.92
CA SER A 177 37.69 21.86 -9.13
C SER A 177 37.44 22.57 -7.81
N MET A 178 36.50 23.53 -7.77
CA MET A 178 36.02 24.16 -6.52
C MET A 178 35.38 23.17 -5.56
N ILE A 179 34.65 22.17 -6.08
CA ILE A 179 34.05 21.11 -5.28
C ILE A 179 35.15 20.20 -4.70
N ARG A 180 36.10 19.78 -5.54
CA ARG A 180 37.23 18.92 -5.14
C ARG A 180 38.17 19.58 -4.14
N GLU A 181 38.44 20.88 -4.26
CA GLU A 181 39.27 21.62 -3.31
C GLU A 181 38.70 21.59 -1.88
N LYS A 182 37.38 21.45 -1.74
CA LYS A 182 36.71 21.31 -0.44
C LYS A 182 36.72 19.89 0.11
N GLY A 183 37.25 18.91 -0.61
CA GLY A 183 37.29 17.50 -0.20
C GLY A 183 36.07 16.67 -0.64
N SER A 184 35.16 17.23 -1.45
CA SER A 184 34.03 16.49 -2.02
C SER A 184 34.29 16.03 -3.45
N GLU A 185 33.33 15.31 -4.05
CA GLU A 185 33.42 14.81 -5.43
C GLU A 185 32.40 15.51 -6.32
N ALA A 186 32.87 16.09 -7.43
CA ALA A 186 32.02 16.79 -8.38
C ALA A 186 31.07 15.86 -9.14
N ALA A 187 31.43 14.58 -9.24
CA ALA A 187 30.57 13.52 -9.74
C ALA A 187 29.83 12.78 -8.61
N ALA A 188 29.37 13.49 -7.58
CA ALA A 188 28.78 12.90 -6.37
C ALA A 188 27.67 11.88 -6.62
N GLY A 189 26.86 12.06 -7.67
CA GLY A 189 25.76 11.16 -8.02
C GLY A 189 26.16 9.69 -8.06
N LYS A 190 27.28 9.33 -8.72
CA LYS A 190 27.74 7.93 -8.83
C LYS A 190 28.39 7.37 -7.57
N PHE A 191 28.63 8.20 -6.56
CA PHE A 191 29.23 7.79 -5.28
C PHE A 191 28.21 7.62 -4.16
N LEU A 192 26.96 8.04 -4.35
CA LEU A 192 25.93 7.99 -3.31
C LEU A 192 25.74 6.60 -2.70
N GLY A 193 25.62 5.56 -3.54
CA GLY A 193 25.47 4.19 -3.06
C GLY A 193 26.67 3.73 -2.25
N LYS A 194 27.89 4.07 -2.68
CA LYS A 194 29.12 3.77 -1.93
C LYS A 194 29.15 4.50 -0.59
N TRP A 195 28.87 5.81 -0.58
CA TRP A 195 28.89 6.61 0.63
C TRP A 195 27.83 6.18 1.64
N ALA A 196 26.65 5.77 1.19
CA ALA A 196 25.62 5.20 2.05
C ALA A 196 26.11 3.93 2.77
N ARG A 197 26.77 3.02 2.06
CA ARG A 197 27.34 1.80 2.66
C ARG A 197 28.43 2.13 3.68
N GLU A 198 29.33 3.05 3.34
CA GLU A 198 30.39 3.52 4.27
C GLU A 198 29.81 4.26 5.50
N ALA A 199 28.60 4.82 5.39
CA ALA A 199 27.86 5.41 6.49
C ALA A 199 27.11 4.39 7.37
N GLY A 200 27.16 3.10 7.03
CA GLY A 200 26.58 2.00 7.82
C GLY A 200 25.16 1.60 7.41
N PHE A 201 24.78 1.82 6.15
CA PHE A 201 23.62 1.17 5.54
C PHE A 201 24.03 -0.17 4.92
N GLU A 202 23.22 -1.20 5.09
CA GLU A 202 23.43 -2.54 4.51
C GLU A 202 23.16 -2.52 2.99
N ASP A 203 23.87 -3.34 2.21
CA ASP A 203 23.81 -3.33 0.74
C ASP A 203 22.39 -3.52 0.22
N GLU A 204 21.62 -4.43 0.82
CA GLU A 204 20.24 -4.75 0.45
C GLU A 204 19.25 -3.63 0.82
N LYS A 205 19.68 -2.67 1.65
CA LYS A 205 18.88 -1.54 2.12
C LYS A 205 19.18 -0.26 1.37
N VAL A 206 20.12 -0.27 0.42
CA VAL A 206 20.46 0.88 -0.44
C VAL A 206 19.89 0.65 -1.83
N LYS A 207 18.80 1.35 -2.15
CA LYS A 207 18.23 1.37 -3.50
C LYS A 207 18.78 2.55 -4.28
N GLU A 208 19.46 2.28 -5.39
CA GLU A 208 20.05 3.31 -6.25
C GLU A 208 19.15 3.56 -7.48
N SER A 209 18.96 4.81 -7.86
CA SER A 209 18.30 5.22 -9.11
C SER A 209 19.01 6.41 -9.74
N HIS A 210 18.58 6.81 -10.94
CA HIS A 210 19.17 7.93 -11.67
C HIS A 210 18.07 8.77 -12.31
N SER A 211 18.29 10.08 -12.35
CA SER A 211 17.43 11.03 -13.04
C SER A 211 18.24 12.16 -13.65
N TYR A 212 17.57 13.09 -14.32
CA TYR A 212 18.21 14.27 -14.89
C TYR A 212 17.70 15.54 -14.20
N LEU A 213 18.60 16.49 -13.98
CA LEU A 213 18.24 17.86 -13.66
C LEU A 213 18.45 18.71 -14.91
N MET A 214 17.38 19.28 -15.44
CA MET A 214 17.42 20.22 -16.57
C MET A 214 17.11 21.62 -16.05
N GLN A 215 17.93 22.61 -16.42
CA GLN A 215 17.73 24.01 -16.03
C GLN A 215 17.95 24.93 -17.23
N PRO A 216 17.11 25.97 -17.40
CA PRO A 216 17.45 27.06 -18.30
C PRO A 216 18.67 27.81 -17.76
N SER A 217 19.40 28.46 -18.66
CA SER A 217 20.50 29.33 -18.23
C SER A 217 19.96 30.57 -17.52
N PHE A 218 20.65 31.05 -16.48
CA PHE A 218 20.29 32.28 -15.76
C PHE A 218 21.54 33.07 -15.44
N LYS A 219 21.46 34.38 -15.67
CA LYS A 219 22.53 35.34 -15.40
C LYS A 219 22.93 35.32 -13.92
N ASP A 220 24.16 34.88 -13.65
CA ASP A 220 24.75 34.80 -12.30
C ASP A 220 26.15 35.42 -12.31
N GLU A 221 26.19 36.76 -12.35
CA GLU A 221 27.43 37.56 -12.41
C GLU A 221 28.39 37.23 -11.25
N ALA A 222 27.84 36.94 -10.06
CA ALA A 222 28.64 36.57 -8.89
C ALA A 222 29.31 35.21 -9.06
N MET A 223 28.65 34.24 -9.70
CA MET A 223 29.27 32.97 -10.07
C MET A 223 30.30 33.16 -11.18
N GLN A 224 30.00 33.97 -12.20
CA GLN A 224 30.93 34.26 -13.30
C GLN A 224 32.23 34.88 -12.78
N GLN A 225 32.14 35.85 -11.87
CA GLN A 225 33.30 36.47 -11.24
C GLN A 225 34.13 35.45 -10.43
N ARG A 226 33.48 34.60 -9.63
CA ARG A 226 34.17 33.54 -8.86
C ARG A 226 34.86 32.54 -9.78
N VAL A 227 34.21 32.15 -10.87
CA VAL A 227 34.82 31.29 -11.89
C VAL A 227 36.05 31.95 -12.48
N ALA A 228 35.98 33.25 -12.80
CA ALA A 228 37.10 33.99 -13.36
C ALA A 228 38.31 34.02 -12.43
N ASP A 229 38.08 34.25 -11.13
CA ASP A 229 39.14 34.31 -10.13
C ASP A 229 39.79 32.92 -9.88
N TYR A 230 38.98 31.86 -9.92
CA TYR A 230 39.46 30.49 -9.71
C TYR A 230 40.16 29.89 -10.93
N ALA A 231 39.73 30.23 -12.15
CA ALA A 231 40.27 29.65 -13.38
C ALA A 231 41.79 29.79 -13.49
N LEU A 232 42.33 30.95 -13.13
CA LEU A 232 43.78 31.19 -13.09
C LEU A 232 44.44 30.56 -11.87
N ARG A 233 43.83 30.70 -10.69
CA ARG A 233 44.38 30.19 -9.43
C ARG A 233 44.60 28.67 -9.48
N MET A 234 43.70 27.95 -10.15
CA MET A 234 43.76 26.50 -10.29
C MET A 234 44.51 26.03 -11.54
N GLY A 235 45.03 26.94 -12.37
CA GLY A 235 45.74 26.62 -13.61
C GLY A 235 44.85 26.00 -14.70
N ILE A 236 43.53 26.18 -14.61
CA ILE A 236 42.55 25.66 -15.58
C ILE A 236 42.56 26.52 -16.85
N ALA A 237 42.71 27.84 -16.69
CA ALA A 237 42.97 28.77 -17.79
C ALA A 237 44.45 29.20 -17.78
N LYS A 238 45.04 29.33 -18.97
CA LYS A 238 46.46 29.67 -19.17
C LYS A 238 46.73 31.17 -19.09
N SER A 239 45.72 32.00 -19.32
CA SER A 239 45.86 33.45 -19.32
C SER A 239 44.56 34.15 -18.90
N ARG A 240 44.67 35.41 -18.45
CA ARG A 240 43.50 36.22 -18.14
C ARG A 240 42.60 36.44 -19.36
N GLU A 241 43.20 36.55 -20.54
CA GLU A 241 42.48 36.66 -21.81
C GLU A 241 41.59 35.45 -22.09
N GLU A 242 42.06 34.23 -21.79
CA GLU A 242 41.28 33.01 -21.95
C GLU A 242 40.08 32.97 -20.99
N VAL A 243 40.29 33.44 -19.76
CA VAL A 243 39.21 33.59 -18.77
C VAL A 243 38.17 34.60 -19.24
N ASP A 244 38.60 35.81 -19.64
CA ASP A 244 37.69 36.87 -20.06
C ASP A 244 36.90 36.45 -21.31
N LYS A 245 37.53 35.73 -22.25
CA LYS A 245 36.85 35.13 -23.42
C LYS A 245 35.81 34.10 -23.00
N SER A 246 36.13 33.25 -22.03
CA SER A 246 35.20 32.22 -21.54
C SER A 246 34.01 32.81 -20.79
N ILE A 247 34.22 33.83 -19.95
CA ILE A 247 33.13 34.54 -19.26
C ILE A 247 32.25 35.28 -20.26
N LYS A 248 32.82 36.01 -21.22
CA LYS A 248 32.05 36.67 -22.26
C LYS A 248 31.27 35.67 -23.12
N GLY A 249 31.89 34.55 -23.48
CA GLY A 249 31.23 33.48 -24.22
C GLY A 249 30.10 32.81 -23.42
N TRP A 250 30.27 32.67 -22.11
CA TRP A 250 29.19 32.25 -21.22
C TRP A 250 28.04 33.26 -21.29
N GLU A 251 28.29 34.56 -21.07
CA GLU A 251 27.25 35.61 -21.14
C GLU A 251 26.49 35.66 -22.49
N GLU A 252 27.19 35.41 -23.60
CA GLU A 252 26.58 35.34 -24.94
C GLU A 252 25.73 34.07 -25.10
N TRP A 253 26.21 32.94 -24.59
CA TRP A 253 25.47 31.68 -24.61
C TRP A 253 24.16 31.76 -23.82
N GLU A 254 24.16 32.40 -22.64
CA GLU A 254 22.92 32.57 -21.83
C GLU A 254 21.86 33.42 -22.53
N LYS A 255 22.27 34.29 -23.48
CA LYS A 255 21.36 35.14 -24.26
C LYS A 255 20.79 34.43 -25.49
N THR A 256 21.28 33.23 -25.80
CA THR A 256 20.82 32.47 -26.96
C THR A 256 19.43 31.89 -26.67
N GLU A 257 18.48 32.11 -27.58
CA GLU A 257 17.14 31.55 -27.47
C GLU A 257 17.20 30.02 -27.41
N GLY A 258 16.46 29.42 -26.47
CA GLY A 258 16.50 27.99 -26.23
C GLY A 258 17.73 27.49 -25.46
N SER A 259 18.53 28.38 -24.84
CA SER A 259 19.68 27.94 -24.05
C SER A 259 19.27 27.20 -22.76
N TRP A 260 19.74 25.97 -22.59
CA TRP A 260 19.55 25.18 -21.38
C TRP A 260 20.72 24.23 -21.16
N TRP A 261 20.87 23.75 -19.93
CA TRP A 261 21.82 22.70 -19.59
C TRP A 261 21.13 21.61 -18.78
N LYS A 262 21.62 20.38 -18.91
CA LYS A 262 21.22 19.27 -18.05
C LYS A 262 22.43 18.58 -17.45
N THR A 263 22.22 17.93 -16.32
CA THR A 263 23.20 17.05 -15.67
C THR A 263 22.51 15.78 -15.18
N GLY A 264 23.17 14.64 -15.31
CA GLY A 264 22.76 13.41 -14.63
C GLY A 264 22.75 13.62 -13.10
N CYS A 265 21.89 12.89 -12.41
CA CYS A 265 21.80 12.87 -10.95
C CYS A 265 21.69 11.42 -10.48
N GLY A 266 22.55 11.04 -9.55
CA GLY A 266 22.38 9.79 -8.80
C GLY A 266 21.41 10.00 -7.65
N GLU A 267 20.67 8.95 -7.30
CA GLU A 267 19.66 8.94 -6.25
C GLU A 267 19.83 7.69 -5.39
N VAL A 268 19.65 7.83 -4.07
CA VAL A 268 19.59 6.69 -3.16
C VAL A 268 18.45 6.81 -2.18
N VAL A 269 17.79 5.68 -1.90
CA VAL A 269 16.89 5.49 -0.75
C VAL A 269 17.48 4.42 0.15
N CYS A 270 17.73 4.77 1.42
CA CYS A 270 18.36 3.91 2.40
C CYS A 270 17.44 3.61 3.59
N TRP A 271 17.24 2.34 3.91
CA TRP A 271 16.34 1.86 4.99
C TRP A 271 17.12 1.31 6.20
N LYS A 272 16.49 1.19 7.37
CA LYS A 272 17.06 0.53 8.57
C LYS A 272 16.33 -0.81 8.86
N LEU A 273 17.04 -1.90 9.20
CA LEU A 273 16.40 -3.22 9.47
C LEU A 273 15.72 -3.31 10.85
N SER A 274 16.24 -2.59 11.85
CA SER A 274 15.68 -2.50 13.21
C SER A 274 14.24 -1.97 13.28
N ASP A 275 13.73 -1.50 12.16
CA ASP A 275 12.48 -0.80 11.95
C ASP A 275 11.29 -1.71 12.17
N LEU A 276 11.34 -2.91 11.58
CA LEU A 276 10.28 -3.88 11.72
C LEU A 276 10.16 -4.33 13.19
N ALA A 277 11.30 -4.58 13.85
CA ALA A 277 11.32 -4.92 15.27
C ALA A 277 10.80 -3.78 16.17
N ALA A 278 11.18 -2.53 15.89
CA ALA A 278 10.71 -1.36 16.63
C ALA A 278 9.21 -1.09 16.41
N ASN A 279 8.71 -1.28 15.18
CA ASN A 279 7.29 -1.15 14.83
C ASN A 279 6.46 -2.23 15.54
N ILE A 280 6.95 -3.47 15.58
CA ILE A 280 6.33 -4.54 16.35
C ILE A 280 6.23 -4.12 17.81
N GLN A 281 7.34 -3.73 18.44
CA GLN A 281 7.37 -3.34 19.86
C GLN A 281 6.41 -2.18 20.19
N ARG A 282 6.42 -1.11 19.38
CA ARG A 282 5.57 0.06 19.61
C ARG A 282 4.09 -0.30 19.45
N SER A 283 3.77 -1.06 18.40
CA SER A 283 2.40 -1.43 18.09
C SER A 283 1.84 -2.41 19.13
N THR A 284 2.63 -3.39 19.57
CA THR A 284 2.21 -4.31 20.64
C THR A 284 2.00 -3.58 21.96
N ALA A 285 2.82 -2.56 22.27
CA ALA A 285 2.61 -1.75 23.48
C ALA A 285 1.26 -0.99 23.48
N ILE A 286 0.81 -0.49 22.30
CA ILE A 286 -0.51 0.13 22.15
C ILE A 286 -1.62 -0.90 22.37
N ILE A 287 -1.47 -2.09 21.78
CA ILE A 287 -2.44 -3.19 21.93
C ILE A 287 -2.53 -3.63 23.39
N ASP A 288 -1.39 -3.88 24.06
CA ASP A 288 -1.34 -4.30 25.46
C ASP A 288 -1.98 -3.26 26.39
N ALA A 289 -1.71 -1.97 26.15
CA ALA A 289 -2.33 -0.88 26.89
C ALA A 289 -3.85 -0.88 26.72
N TYR A 290 -4.34 -1.04 25.48
CA TYR A 290 -5.77 -1.08 25.18
C TYR A 290 -6.47 -2.27 25.85
N LEU A 291 -5.89 -3.47 25.72
CA LEU A 291 -6.43 -4.69 26.33
C LEU A 291 -6.54 -4.55 27.84
N LYS A 292 -5.49 -4.00 28.49
CA LYS A 292 -5.48 -3.75 29.93
C LYS A 292 -6.51 -2.70 30.36
N GLU A 293 -6.61 -1.60 29.62
CA GLU A 293 -7.58 -0.53 29.91
C GLU A 293 -9.03 -1.04 29.84
N HIS A 294 -9.33 -1.93 28.89
CA HIS A 294 -10.67 -2.45 28.65
C HIS A 294 -10.96 -3.79 29.35
N ASN A 295 -10.02 -4.31 30.16
CA ASN A 295 -10.10 -5.61 30.82
C ASN A 295 -10.37 -6.78 29.85
N LEU A 296 -9.75 -6.73 28.67
CA LEU A 296 -9.82 -7.77 27.66
C LEU A 296 -8.69 -8.80 27.86
N PRO A 297 -8.93 -10.09 27.56
CA PRO A 297 -7.91 -11.12 27.67
C PRO A 297 -6.78 -10.94 26.66
N GLU A 298 -5.55 -11.29 27.06
CA GLU A 298 -4.40 -11.31 26.15
C GLU A 298 -4.53 -12.46 25.12
N PRO A 299 -4.07 -12.26 23.87
CA PRO A 299 -4.02 -13.30 22.86
C PRO A 299 -3.19 -14.51 23.33
N SER A 300 -3.71 -15.72 23.13
CA SER A 300 -3.04 -16.96 23.54
C SER A 300 -3.38 -18.11 22.62
N PHE A 301 -2.44 -19.06 22.48
CA PHE A 301 -2.68 -20.33 21.78
C PHE A 301 -3.34 -21.40 22.66
N HIS A 302 -3.49 -21.14 23.96
CA HIS A 302 -4.18 -22.04 24.91
C HIS A 302 -5.63 -22.29 24.47
N GLU A 303 -6.25 -23.41 24.87
CA GLU A 303 -7.64 -23.72 24.47
C GLU A 303 -8.65 -22.64 24.87
N ASP A 304 -8.39 -21.94 25.98
CA ASP A 304 -9.22 -20.84 26.50
C ASP A 304 -8.78 -19.45 26.01
N GLY A 305 -7.84 -19.39 25.06
CA GLY A 305 -7.40 -18.12 24.46
C GLY A 305 -8.53 -17.43 23.69
N PRO A 306 -8.59 -16.09 23.67
CA PRO A 306 -9.62 -15.37 22.94
C PRO A 306 -9.50 -15.60 21.44
N VAL A 307 -10.63 -15.91 20.79
CA VAL A 307 -10.71 -16.07 19.31
C VAL A 307 -10.71 -14.72 18.61
N GLU A 308 -11.17 -13.66 19.28
CA GLU A 308 -11.17 -12.28 18.81
C GLU A 308 -10.60 -11.34 19.88
N PHE A 309 -9.89 -10.29 19.48
CA PHE A 309 -9.19 -9.41 20.42
C PHE A 309 -10.06 -8.27 20.98
N GLY A 310 -11.24 -8.02 20.39
CA GLY A 310 -12.18 -6.99 20.85
C GLY A 310 -11.65 -5.55 20.75
N LEU A 311 -10.74 -5.28 19.80
CA LEU A 311 -10.10 -3.97 19.62
C LEU A 311 -11.00 -3.04 18.81
N LYS A 312 -11.71 -2.14 19.47
CA LYS A 312 -12.70 -1.25 18.82
C LYS A 312 -12.17 0.12 18.42
N SER A 313 -11.05 0.57 18.98
CA SER A 313 -10.49 1.88 18.62
C SER A 313 -9.68 1.77 17.33
N GLU A 314 -9.78 2.79 16.49
CA GLU A 314 -9.04 2.91 15.24
C GLU A 314 -7.52 2.81 15.48
N GLU A 315 -7.03 3.44 16.55
CA GLU A 315 -5.61 3.39 16.94
C GLU A 315 -5.15 1.96 17.27
N ALA A 316 -5.93 1.20 18.06
CA ALA A 316 -5.57 -0.17 18.41
C ALA A 316 -5.67 -1.12 17.21
N GLN A 317 -6.64 -0.92 16.32
CA GLN A 317 -6.77 -1.69 15.08
C GLN A 317 -5.59 -1.40 14.13
N LYS A 318 -5.22 -0.14 13.95
CA LYS A 318 -4.07 0.27 13.13
C LYS A 318 -2.75 -0.26 13.70
N ALA A 319 -2.61 -0.28 15.03
CA ALA A 319 -1.49 -0.91 15.70
C ALA A 319 -1.46 -2.42 15.43
N LEU A 320 -2.61 -3.12 15.52
CA LEU A 320 -2.70 -4.54 15.21
C LEU A 320 -2.25 -4.85 13.77
N GLU A 321 -2.74 -4.10 12.79
CA GLU A 321 -2.35 -4.29 11.38
C GLU A 321 -0.88 -3.98 11.14
N THR A 322 -0.34 -2.93 11.78
CA THR A 322 1.09 -2.58 11.70
C THR A 322 1.96 -3.67 12.33
N ALA A 323 1.58 -4.22 13.48
CA ALA A 323 2.29 -5.30 14.14
C ALA A 323 2.32 -6.58 13.29
N LYS A 324 1.18 -6.96 12.70
CA LYS A 324 1.08 -8.13 11.81
C LYS A 324 1.95 -7.94 10.56
N ALA A 325 1.81 -6.81 9.87
CA ALA A 325 2.55 -6.54 8.63
C ALA A 325 4.06 -6.51 8.88
N SER A 326 4.50 -5.84 9.95
CA SER A 326 5.92 -5.76 10.31
C SER A 326 6.49 -7.12 10.72
N SER A 327 5.70 -7.94 11.44
CA SER A 327 6.11 -9.30 11.84
C SER A 327 6.28 -10.21 10.63
N LEU A 328 5.35 -10.14 9.68
CA LEU A 328 5.41 -10.92 8.46
C LEU A 328 6.60 -10.51 7.59
N GLU A 329 6.79 -9.22 7.36
CA GLU A 329 7.90 -8.71 6.57
C GLU A 329 9.24 -9.06 7.20
N LEU A 330 9.36 -8.96 8.54
CA LEU A 330 10.58 -9.34 9.25
C LEU A 330 10.86 -10.83 9.08
N PHE A 331 9.83 -11.67 9.24
CA PHE A 331 9.97 -13.11 9.05
C PHE A 331 10.40 -13.45 7.61
N ASP A 332 9.77 -12.83 6.61
CA ASP A 332 10.05 -13.05 5.19
C ASP A 332 11.47 -12.59 4.80
N LEU A 333 11.95 -11.48 5.36
CA LEU A 333 13.33 -11.02 5.16
C LEU A 333 14.35 -11.97 5.79
N LEU A 334 14.08 -12.45 7.00
CA LEU A 334 15.01 -13.29 7.77
C LEU A 334 15.13 -14.72 7.23
N GLN A 335 14.07 -15.28 6.62
CA GLN A 335 14.14 -16.61 6.00
C GLN A 335 14.90 -16.60 4.66
N GLY A 336 15.04 -15.43 4.03
CA GLY A 336 15.72 -15.24 2.75
C GLY A 336 14.93 -15.75 1.53
N PRO A 337 15.30 -15.30 0.31
CA PRO A 337 14.50 -15.52 -0.90
C PRO A 337 14.39 -16.99 -1.33
N ALA A 338 15.35 -17.84 -0.94
CA ALA A 338 15.33 -19.26 -1.30
C ALA A 338 14.21 -20.07 -0.62
N VAL A 339 13.63 -19.54 0.47
CA VAL A 339 12.48 -20.13 1.16
C VAL A 339 11.17 -19.73 0.48
N ALA A 340 11.11 -18.55 -0.15
CA ALA A 340 9.93 -18.10 -0.90
C ALA A 340 9.57 -19.03 -2.08
N LEU A 341 10.55 -19.75 -2.65
CA LEU A 341 10.34 -20.75 -3.70
C LEU A 341 10.01 -22.15 -3.17
N ARG A 342 10.05 -22.35 -1.84
CA ARG A 342 9.77 -23.62 -1.17
C ARG A 342 8.75 -23.45 -0.05
N PRO A 343 7.58 -22.84 -0.32
CA PRO A 343 6.57 -22.73 0.70
C PRO A 343 6.03 -24.13 1.04
N VAL A 344 5.89 -24.40 2.34
CA VAL A 344 5.32 -25.67 2.82
C VAL A 344 3.80 -25.52 2.86
N TYR A 345 3.17 -25.62 1.70
CA TYR A 345 1.71 -25.64 1.58
C TYR A 345 1.19 -27.09 1.65
N ASP A 346 1.27 -27.71 2.84
CA ASP A 346 0.65 -29.02 3.08
C ASP A 346 -0.74 -28.86 3.70
N GLY A 347 -1.75 -28.86 2.82
CA GLY A 347 -3.17 -28.84 3.19
C GLY A 347 -3.71 -30.17 3.72
N VAL A 348 -2.98 -31.29 3.59
CA VAL A 348 -3.45 -32.63 3.96
C VAL A 348 -3.78 -32.69 5.45
N SER A 349 -3.01 -31.99 6.27
CA SER A 349 -3.22 -31.97 7.71
C SER A 349 -4.59 -31.40 8.09
N LEU A 350 -4.95 -30.23 7.54
CA LEU A 350 -6.21 -29.55 7.77
C LEU A 350 -7.38 -30.25 7.07
N GLN A 351 -7.18 -30.75 5.85
CA GLN A 351 -8.17 -31.57 5.16
C GLN A 351 -8.51 -32.85 5.94
N ALA A 352 -7.51 -33.51 6.53
CA ALA A 352 -7.75 -34.70 7.36
C ALA A 352 -8.50 -34.36 8.66
N ILE A 353 -8.22 -33.21 9.28
CA ILE A 353 -8.96 -32.73 10.45
C ILE A 353 -10.45 -32.59 10.12
N TYR A 354 -10.78 -32.05 8.94
CA TYR A 354 -12.14 -31.95 8.42
C TYR A 354 -12.73 -33.34 8.06
N ARG A 355 -12.13 -34.08 7.12
CA ARG A 355 -12.67 -35.34 6.58
C ARG A 355 -12.91 -36.42 7.63
N TYR A 356 -12.02 -36.50 8.63
CA TYR A 356 -12.13 -37.48 9.71
C TYR A 356 -12.80 -36.89 10.95
N ASP A 357 -13.26 -35.63 10.88
CA ASP A 357 -13.95 -34.92 11.94
C ASP A 357 -13.19 -35.07 13.27
N ILE A 358 -11.89 -34.75 13.22
CA ILE A 358 -10.96 -35.04 14.32
C ILE A 358 -11.26 -34.13 15.52
N ALA A 359 -11.61 -32.87 15.25
CA ALA A 359 -11.85 -31.87 16.28
C ALA A 359 -12.98 -32.28 17.24
N SER A 360 -14.10 -32.81 16.75
CA SER A 360 -15.22 -33.24 17.59
C SER A 360 -14.90 -34.45 18.49
N LYS A 361 -13.85 -35.21 18.15
CA LYS A 361 -13.45 -36.45 18.83
C LYS A 361 -12.41 -36.23 19.93
N VAL A 362 -11.83 -35.02 20.00
CA VAL A 362 -10.95 -34.59 21.09
C VAL A 362 -11.81 -33.96 22.18
N PRO A 363 -11.64 -34.33 23.46
CA PRO A 363 -12.45 -33.78 24.54
C PRO A 363 -12.20 -32.27 24.72
N ILE A 364 -13.30 -31.53 24.89
CA ILE A 364 -13.26 -30.14 25.36
C ILE A 364 -12.82 -30.17 26.83
N HIS A 365 -11.72 -29.49 27.17
CA HIS A 365 -11.07 -29.51 28.48
C HIS A 365 -10.56 -30.90 28.90
N GLY A 366 -9.50 -31.37 28.24
CA GLY A 366 -8.84 -32.64 28.53
C GLY A 366 -7.86 -33.05 27.44
N ASP A 367 -7.27 -34.25 27.58
CA ASP A 367 -6.43 -34.86 26.56
C ASP A 367 -6.91 -36.27 26.21
N ILE A 368 -6.60 -36.72 24.99
CA ILE A 368 -6.91 -38.07 24.48
C ILE A 368 -5.65 -38.72 23.90
N SER A 369 -5.44 -40.01 24.15
CA SER A 369 -4.31 -40.74 23.55
C SER A 369 -4.44 -40.83 22.03
N TYR A 370 -3.32 -40.86 21.30
CA TYR A 370 -3.36 -41.12 19.86
C TYR A 370 -4.00 -42.47 19.53
N GLU A 371 -3.83 -43.49 20.38
CA GLU A 371 -4.41 -44.82 20.20
C GLU A 371 -5.95 -44.77 20.27
N GLU A 372 -6.51 -44.07 21.25
CA GLU A 372 -7.96 -43.89 21.39
C GLU A 372 -8.52 -42.99 20.28
N LEU A 373 -7.85 -41.86 19.98
CA LEU A 373 -8.29 -40.96 18.91
C LEU A 373 -8.21 -41.65 17.54
N SER A 374 -7.19 -42.48 17.31
CA SER A 374 -7.05 -43.33 16.11
C SER A 374 -8.25 -44.26 15.94
N ALA A 375 -8.68 -44.92 17.03
CA ALA A 375 -9.86 -45.78 17.02
C ALA A 375 -11.16 -44.99 16.72
N LYS A 376 -11.29 -43.76 17.24
CA LYS A 376 -12.46 -42.90 16.99
C LYS A 376 -12.50 -42.32 15.57
N CYS A 377 -11.34 -41.98 14.99
CA CYS A 377 -11.24 -41.37 13.66
C CYS A 377 -11.19 -42.40 12.52
N GLY A 378 -10.87 -43.66 12.79
CA GLY A 378 -10.63 -44.66 11.74
C GLY A 378 -9.33 -44.44 10.96
N LEU A 379 -8.39 -43.67 11.51
CA LEU A 379 -7.07 -43.39 10.93
C LEU A 379 -6.00 -44.19 11.66
N GLY A 380 -5.07 -44.81 10.93
CA GLY A 380 -3.93 -45.50 11.55
C GLY A 380 -3.10 -44.57 12.44
N VAL A 381 -2.78 -45.01 13.66
CA VAL A 381 -2.15 -44.20 14.71
C VAL A 381 -0.87 -43.46 14.26
N VAL A 382 -0.06 -44.09 13.39
CA VAL A 382 1.17 -43.49 12.85
C VAL A 382 0.87 -42.32 11.92
N ASN A 383 -0.19 -42.42 11.12
CA ASN A 383 -0.62 -41.37 10.19
C ASN A 383 -1.33 -40.25 10.94
N LEU A 384 -2.25 -40.58 11.86
CA LEU A 384 -2.90 -39.58 12.70
C LEU A 384 -1.87 -38.72 13.45
N ARG A 385 -0.83 -39.36 14.02
CA ARG A 385 0.24 -38.66 14.74
C ARG A 385 1.05 -37.70 13.87
N ARG A 386 1.44 -38.09 12.65
CA ARG A 386 2.20 -37.19 11.77
C ARG A 386 1.33 -36.01 11.29
N ILE A 387 0.06 -36.28 10.98
CA ILE A 387 -0.92 -35.29 10.51
C ILE A 387 -1.11 -34.22 11.59
N LEU A 388 -1.43 -34.64 12.82
CA LEU A 388 -1.70 -33.71 13.90
C LEU A 388 -0.45 -32.95 14.34
N ARG A 389 0.73 -33.58 14.41
CA ARG A 389 1.97 -32.86 14.72
C ARG A 389 2.33 -31.80 13.69
N PHE A 390 2.05 -32.07 12.41
CA PHE A 390 2.20 -31.05 11.38
C PHE A 390 1.23 -29.88 11.62
N ALA A 391 -0.06 -30.17 11.84
CA ALA A 391 -1.07 -29.14 12.13
C ALA A 391 -0.75 -28.31 13.39
N MET A 392 -0.20 -28.94 14.44
CA MET A 392 0.23 -28.26 15.66
C MET A 392 1.39 -27.29 15.40
N ALA A 393 2.39 -27.71 14.60
CA ALA A 393 3.58 -26.93 14.34
C ALA A 393 3.33 -25.75 13.37
N TRP A 394 2.58 -26.00 12.30
CA TRP A 394 2.34 -25.03 11.22
C TRP A 394 1.09 -24.19 11.43
N ASN A 395 -0.02 -24.81 11.84
CA ASN A 395 -1.32 -24.16 11.91
C ASN A 395 -1.74 -23.80 13.34
N ARG A 396 -0.92 -24.15 14.34
CA ARG A 396 -1.26 -24.04 15.78
C ARG A 396 -2.59 -24.71 16.13
N CYS A 397 -2.99 -25.72 15.35
CA CYS A 397 -4.23 -26.46 15.52
C CYS A 397 -3.95 -27.72 16.35
N PHE A 398 -4.61 -27.83 17.51
CA PHE A 398 -4.34 -28.78 18.60
C PHE A 398 -3.00 -28.54 19.32
N THR A 399 -2.79 -29.28 20.41
CA THR A 399 -1.52 -29.37 21.16
C THR A 399 -1.24 -30.82 21.58
N GLU A 400 0.03 -31.16 21.84
CA GLU A 400 0.44 -32.43 22.47
C GLU A 400 0.97 -32.13 23.89
N PRO A 401 0.09 -31.93 24.89
CA PRO A 401 0.50 -31.47 26.23
C PRO A 401 1.45 -32.44 26.94
N ARG A 402 1.34 -33.73 26.60
CA ARG A 402 2.29 -34.77 26.98
C ARG A 402 2.43 -35.76 25.83
N LYS A 403 3.63 -36.33 25.71
CA LYS A 403 3.94 -37.26 24.62
C LYS A 403 2.88 -38.37 24.53
N GLY A 404 2.25 -38.48 23.36
CA GLY A 404 1.23 -39.49 23.09
C GLY A 404 -0.22 -39.01 23.23
N PHE A 405 -0.46 -37.79 23.70
CA PHE A 405 -1.81 -37.29 24.00
C PHE A 405 -2.09 -35.97 23.30
N VAL A 406 -3.29 -35.82 22.76
CA VAL A 406 -3.77 -34.66 21.99
C VAL A 406 -4.79 -33.88 22.80
N ALA A 407 -4.67 -32.56 22.82
CA ALA A 407 -5.65 -31.64 23.39
C ALA A 407 -5.96 -30.50 22.41
N HIS A 408 -7.01 -29.74 22.67
CA HIS A 408 -7.32 -28.56 21.88
C HIS A 408 -6.30 -27.41 22.11
N SER A 409 -6.11 -26.61 21.06
CA SER A 409 -5.68 -25.21 21.10
C SER A 409 -6.88 -24.30 20.80
N ALA A 410 -6.74 -22.98 20.99
CA ALA A 410 -7.77 -22.00 20.58
C ALA A 410 -8.24 -22.22 19.14
N ALA A 411 -7.30 -22.40 18.18
CA ALA A 411 -7.64 -22.60 16.77
C ALA A 411 -8.47 -23.88 16.53
N SER A 412 -8.12 -25.00 17.16
CA SER A 412 -8.89 -26.24 17.01
C SER A 412 -10.22 -26.22 17.76
N ARG A 413 -10.36 -25.39 18.81
CA ARG A 413 -11.60 -25.23 19.56
C ARG A 413 -12.66 -24.50 18.73
N VAL A 414 -12.27 -23.53 17.89
CA VAL A 414 -13.16 -22.86 16.93
C VAL A 414 -13.93 -23.86 16.06
N LEU A 415 -13.29 -24.96 15.67
CA LEU A 415 -13.91 -26.02 14.85
C LEU A 415 -14.99 -26.82 15.59
N VAL A 416 -15.10 -26.68 16.91
CA VAL A 416 -16.13 -27.33 17.74
C VAL A 416 -17.18 -26.31 18.18
N ASP A 417 -16.75 -25.11 18.58
CA ASP A 417 -17.63 -24.07 19.09
C ASP A 417 -18.43 -23.36 17.99
N ASN A 418 -17.88 -23.29 16.77
CA ASN A 418 -18.53 -22.68 15.63
C ASN A 418 -18.87 -23.73 14.56
N PRO A 419 -20.15 -24.12 14.42
CA PRO A 419 -20.59 -25.09 13.40
C PRO A 419 -20.20 -24.70 11.97
N THR A 420 -20.18 -23.41 11.63
CA THR A 420 -19.83 -22.97 10.27
C THR A 420 -18.33 -23.03 9.99
N ALA A 421 -17.49 -23.07 11.03
CA ALA A 421 -16.04 -23.15 10.86
C ALA A 421 -15.57 -24.48 10.26
N GLN A 422 -16.28 -25.58 10.55
CA GLN A 422 -16.06 -26.87 9.90
C GLN A 422 -16.35 -26.80 8.40
N SER A 423 -17.46 -26.18 8.02
CA SER A 423 -17.83 -25.99 6.61
C SER A 423 -16.89 -25.03 5.89
N GLY A 424 -16.42 -23.97 6.56
CA GLY A 424 -15.35 -23.09 6.05
C GLY A 424 -14.04 -23.85 5.80
N LEU A 425 -13.61 -24.69 6.74
CA LEU A 425 -12.43 -25.53 6.58
C LEU A 425 -12.60 -26.53 5.43
N GLY A 426 -13.76 -27.18 5.37
CA GLY A 426 -14.13 -28.09 4.29
C GLY A 426 -14.07 -27.40 2.93
N PHE A 427 -14.70 -26.22 2.79
CA PHE A 427 -14.73 -25.46 1.55
C PHE A 427 -13.33 -25.12 1.03
N MET A 428 -12.43 -24.69 1.92
CA MET A 428 -11.06 -24.34 1.52
C MET A 428 -10.29 -25.53 0.95
N PHE A 429 -10.50 -26.76 1.45
CA PHE A 429 -9.69 -27.92 1.07
C PHE A 429 -10.37 -28.91 0.11
N GLU A 430 -11.70 -29.00 0.13
CA GLU A 430 -12.48 -29.85 -0.78
C GLU A 430 -12.84 -29.12 -2.08
N GLU A 431 -12.93 -27.79 -2.07
CA GLU A 431 -13.24 -26.99 -3.26
C GLU A 431 -12.04 -26.16 -3.71
N CYS A 432 -11.64 -25.12 -2.95
CA CYS A 432 -10.63 -24.16 -3.41
C CYS A 432 -9.28 -24.81 -3.70
N TRP A 433 -8.77 -25.60 -2.76
CA TRP A 433 -7.46 -26.26 -2.92
C TRP A 433 -7.44 -27.25 -4.09
N GLN A 434 -8.54 -27.99 -4.29
CA GLN A 434 -8.66 -28.91 -5.43
C GLN A 434 -8.71 -28.14 -6.74
N ALA A 435 -9.47 -27.03 -6.79
CA ALA A 435 -9.53 -26.18 -7.96
C ALA A 435 -8.14 -25.63 -8.34
N PHE A 436 -7.42 -25.04 -7.37
CA PHE A 436 -6.07 -24.51 -7.59
C PHE A 436 -5.12 -25.53 -8.22
N ALA A 437 -5.14 -26.77 -7.72
CA ALA A 437 -4.25 -27.82 -8.20
C ALA A 437 -4.55 -28.26 -9.66
N HIS A 438 -5.77 -28.00 -10.16
CA HIS A 438 -6.23 -28.47 -11.46
C HIS A 438 -6.50 -27.33 -12.47
N THR A 439 -6.38 -26.06 -12.07
CA THR A 439 -6.59 -24.90 -12.96
C THR A 439 -5.71 -24.95 -14.21
N LEU A 440 -4.42 -25.27 -14.07
CA LEU A 440 -3.50 -25.35 -15.22
C LEU A 440 -3.84 -26.53 -16.15
N ASP A 441 -4.37 -27.63 -15.61
CA ASP A 441 -4.82 -28.77 -16.41
C ASP A 441 -6.10 -28.41 -17.20
N ALA A 442 -7.02 -27.66 -16.59
CA ALA A 442 -8.19 -27.12 -17.27
C ALA A 442 -7.79 -26.20 -18.44
N ILE A 443 -6.86 -25.25 -18.21
CA ILE A 443 -6.33 -24.36 -19.26
C ILE A 443 -5.65 -25.15 -20.37
N LYS A 444 -4.85 -26.17 -20.03
CA LYS A 444 -4.21 -27.02 -21.04
C LYS A 444 -5.24 -27.77 -21.90
N GLN A 445 -6.36 -28.17 -21.31
CA GLN A 445 -7.41 -28.91 -22.01
C GLN A 445 -8.31 -28.00 -22.88
N HIS A 446 -8.63 -26.80 -22.41
CA HIS A 446 -9.66 -25.95 -23.00
C HIS A 446 -9.13 -24.64 -23.61
N GLY A 447 -7.87 -24.29 -23.36
CA GLY A 447 -7.32 -22.96 -23.62
C GLY A 447 -7.72 -21.95 -22.55
N GLU A 448 -7.28 -20.70 -22.72
CA GLU A 448 -7.78 -19.58 -21.92
C GLU A 448 -9.23 -19.28 -22.33
N THR A 449 -10.14 -19.25 -21.35
CA THR A 449 -11.58 -19.10 -21.59
C THR A 449 -12.28 -18.45 -20.39
N GLU A 450 -13.37 -17.75 -20.68
CA GLU A 450 -14.31 -17.20 -19.69
C GLU A 450 -15.48 -18.16 -19.39
N ASP A 451 -15.46 -19.39 -19.93
CA ASP A 451 -16.53 -20.36 -19.67
C ASP A 451 -16.46 -20.89 -18.23
N VAL A 452 -17.48 -20.55 -17.43
CA VAL A 452 -17.63 -20.96 -16.02
C VAL A 452 -17.75 -22.48 -15.81
N THR A 453 -17.94 -23.24 -16.89
CA THR A 453 -17.96 -24.72 -16.87
C THR A 453 -16.59 -25.35 -17.12
N LYS A 454 -15.56 -24.54 -17.42
CA LYS A 454 -14.20 -24.97 -17.82
C LYS A 454 -13.13 -24.52 -16.82
N THR A 455 -13.39 -24.75 -15.53
CA THR A 455 -12.56 -24.26 -14.44
C THR A 455 -11.68 -25.36 -13.86
N GLY A 456 -10.70 -25.01 -13.03
CA GLY A 456 -9.93 -26.01 -12.27
C GLY A 456 -10.84 -26.88 -11.41
N TRP A 457 -11.90 -26.27 -10.85
CA TRP A 457 -12.91 -26.98 -10.08
C TRP A 457 -13.70 -28.01 -10.92
N SER A 458 -14.22 -27.63 -12.09
CA SER A 458 -15.00 -28.56 -12.92
C SER A 458 -14.12 -29.69 -13.49
N HIS A 459 -12.85 -29.38 -13.78
CA HIS A 459 -11.85 -30.37 -14.17
C HIS A 459 -11.62 -31.42 -13.08
N TYR A 460 -11.45 -31.00 -11.82
CA TYR A 460 -11.30 -31.90 -10.68
C TYR A 460 -12.53 -32.83 -10.51
N HIS A 461 -13.73 -32.26 -10.59
CA HIS A 461 -14.98 -33.01 -10.47
C HIS A 461 -15.36 -33.81 -11.73
N LYS A 462 -14.62 -33.64 -12.83
CA LYS A 462 -14.87 -34.29 -14.13
C LYS A 462 -16.29 -34.05 -14.62
N THR A 463 -16.73 -32.80 -14.54
CA THR A 463 -18.09 -32.38 -14.87
C THR A 463 -18.08 -31.31 -15.96
N GLU A 464 -19.15 -31.30 -16.77
CA GLU A 464 -19.42 -30.25 -17.76
C GLU A 464 -20.33 -29.15 -17.22
N LYS A 465 -20.68 -29.23 -15.92
CA LYS A 465 -21.52 -28.25 -15.21
C LYS A 465 -20.66 -27.20 -14.54
N SER A 466 -21.20 -25.99 -14.42
CA SER A 466 -20.67 -24.99 -13.50
C SER A 466 -20.79 -25.46 -12.05
N LEU A 467 -20.05 -24.81 -11.16
CA LEU A 467 -20.08 -25.08 -9.72
C LEU A 467 -21.51 -24.97 -9.14
N CYS A 468 -22.24 -23.92 -9.49
CA CYS A 468 -23.62 -23.68 -9.03
C CYS A 468 -24.60 -24.75 -9.54
N GLU A 469 -24.50 -25.14 -10.82
CA GLU A 469 -25.33 -26.19 -11.40
C GLU A 469 -25.04 -27.56 -10.79
N TYR A 470 -23.79 -27.83 -10.45
CA TYR A 470 -23.40 -29.08 -9.81
C TYR A 470 -23.94 -29.20 -8.39
N TYR A 471 -23.96 -28.10 -7.63
CA TYR A 471 -24.55 -28.06 -6.28
C TYR A 471 -26.05 -28.30 -6.26
N ALA A 472 -26.77 -28.00 -7.35
CA ALA A 472 -28.18 -28.36 -7.45
C ALA A 472 -28.40 -29.88 -7.39
N ASP A 473 -27.46 -30.66 -7.92
CA ASP A 473 -27.47 -32.13 -7.85
C ASP A 473 -26.82 -32.67 -6.56
N HIS A 474 -25.98 -31.87 -5.90
CA HIS A 474 -25.17 -32.24 -4.72
C HIS A 474 -25.46 -31.29 -3.55
N PRO A 475 -26.66 -31.36 -2.94
CA PRO A 475 -27.13 -30.37 -1.97
C PRO A 475 -26.28 -30.31 -0.69
N GLU A 476 -25.54 -31.36 -0.35
CA GLU A 476 -24.59 -31.36 0.76
C GLU A 476 -23.39 -30.44 0.51
N MET A 477 -22.89 -30.37 -0.73
CA MET A 477 -21.81 -29.46 -1.10
C MET A 477 -22.33 -28.01 -1.15
N GLY A 478 -23.53 -27.81 -1.70
CA GLY A 478 -24.19 -26.51 -1.66
C GLY A 478 -24.42 -25.99 -0.23
N ARG A 479 -24.77 -26.88 0.71
CA ARG A 479 -24.88 -26.53 2.14
C ARG A 479 -23.52 -26.14 2.72
N ARG A 480 -22.47 -26.90 2.45
CA ARG A 480 -21.10 -26.58 2.90
C ARG A 480 -20.66 -25.21 2.39
N MET A 481 -20.88 -24.90 1.12
CA MET A 481 -20.60 -23.59 0.54
C MET A 481 -21.36 -22.48 1.29
N ALA A 482 -22.67 -22.64 1.46
CA ALA A 482 -23.49 -21.63 2.14
C ALA A 482 -23.03 -21.38 3.59
N GLU A 483 -22.73 -22.43 4.35
CA GLU A 483 -22.20 -22.32 5.71
C GLU A 483 -20.78 -21.73 5.72
N ALA A 484 -19.93 -22.06 4.74
CA ALA A 484 -18.61 -21.47 4.61
C ALA A 484 -18.67 -19.95 4.38
N MET A 485 -19.60 -19.48 3.53
CA MET A 485 -19.81 -18.04 3.30
C MET A 485 -20.25 -17.33 4.59
N ILE A 486 -21.13 -17.95 5.39
CA ILE A 486 -21.47 -17.44 6.73
C ILE A 486 -20.20 -17.35 7.58
N CYS A 487 -19.39 -18.41 7.65
CA CYS A 487 -18.15 -18.41 8.42
C CYS A 487 -17.19 -17.29 8.04
N PHE A 488 -16.93 -17.09 6.74
CA PHE A 488 -16.00 -16.07 6.27
C PHE A 488 -16.52 -14.66 6.47
N SER A 489 -17.84 -14.48 6.43
CA SER A 489 -18.47 -13.20 6.76
C SER A 489 -18.43 -12.89 8.27
N SER A 490 -18.53 -13.91 9.13
CA SER A 490 -18.58 -13.76 10.59
C SER A 490 -17.22 -13.72 11.28
N ALA A 491 -16.21 -14.45 10.77
CA ALA A 491 -14.87 -14.55 11.37
C ALA A 491 -14.01 -13.28 11.20
N VAL A 492 -14.64 -12.15 10.82
CA VAL A 492 -14.01 -10.87 10.51
C VAL A 492 -14.62 -9.75 11.38
N SER A 493 -14.95 -10.00 12.66
CA SER A 493 -15.46 -8.92 13.54
C SER A 493 -14.47 -7.74 13.59
N GLU A 494 -14.86 -6.46 13.51
CA GLU A 494 -15.86 -5.75 14.34
C GLU A 494 -16.69 -4.66 13.61
N SER A 495 -16.74 -4.65 12.28
CA SER A 495 -17.68 -3.82 11.51
C SER A 495 -18.21 -4.65 10.36
N SER A 496 -19.48 -5.05 10.46
CA SER A 496 -20.16 -5.80 9.39
C SER A 496 -19.81 -5.17 8.04
N GLN A 497 -19.42 -5.96 7.04
CA GLN A 497 -19.07 -5.46 5.70
C GLN A 497 -20.14 -4.46 5.21
N ALA A 498 -21.41 -4.75 5.51
CA ALA A 498 -22.54 -3.86 5.29
C ALA A 498 -22.36 -2.46 5.93
N SER A 499 -21.99 -2.36 7.20
CA SER A 499 -21.83 -1.08 7.89
C SER A 499 -20.75 -0.18 7.27
N HIS A 500 -19.67 -0.74 6.71
CA HIS A 500 -18.67 0.04 6.00
C HIS A 500 -19.27 0.71 4.77
N LEU A 501 -20.05 -0.02 3.96
CA LEU A 501 -20.76 0.56 2.83
C LEU A 501 -21.80 1.60 3.28
N VAL A 502 -22.66 1.26 4.26
CA VAL A 502 -23.77 2.11 4.70
C VAL A 502 -23.30 3.44 5.30
N LYS A 503 -22.17 3.44 6.01
CA LYS A 503 -21.60 4.65 6.63
C LYS A 503 -20.74 5.47 5.67
N ASN A 504 -20.08 4.84 4.70
CA ASN A 504 -19.08 5.50 3.85
C ASN A 504 -19.56 5.79 2.43
N TYR A 505 -20.81 5.48 2.10
CA TYR A 505 -21.46 5.93 0.87
C TYR A 505 -22.53 6.98 1.17
N PRO A 506 -22.65 8.07 0.38
CA PRO A 506 -23.58 9.16 0.66
C PRO A 506 -25.04 8.80 0.27
N TRP A 507 -25.66 7.85 0.96
CA TRP A 507 -27.03 7.40 0.68
C TRP A 507 -28.08 8.53 0.79
N ASN A 508 -27.85 9.53 1.64
CA ASN A 508 -28.68 10.73 1.71
C ASN A 508 -28.68 11.57 0.42
N SER A 509 -27.69 11.40 -0.46
CA SER A 509 -27.69 12.07 -1.78
C SER A 509 -28.70 11.46 -2.76
N ILE A 510 -29.17 10.23 -2.50
CA ILE A 510 -30.11 9.52 -3.35
C ILE A 510 -31.51 10.12 -3.14
N SER A 511 -31.96 10.94 -4.10
CA SER A 511 -33.23 11.69 -4.03
C SER A 511 -33.46 12.38 -2.68
N ASN A 512 -32.43 13.10 -2.20
CA ASN A 512 -32.41 13.79 -0.91
C ASN A 512 -32.82 12.89 0.28
N GLY A 513 -32.40 11.62 0.25
CA GLY A 513 -32.61 10.64 1.32
C GLY A 513 -33.97 9.95 1.28
N SER A 514 -34.74 10.11 0.19
CA SER A 514 -36.07 9.50 0.02
C SER A 514 -36.21 8.61 -1.23
N GLY A 515 -35.09 8.28 -1.87
CA GLY A 515 -35.07 7.47 -3.07
C GLY A 515 -35.39 6.00 -2.86
N VAL A 516 -35.60 5.31 -3.99
CA VAL A 516 -35.78 3.86 -4.08
C VAL A 516 -34.44 3.21 -4.39
N ILE A 517 -34.04 2.25 -3.55
CA ILE A 517 -32.84 1.44 -3.72
C ILE A 517 -33.28 0.01 -4.02
N VAL A 518 -32.72 -0.57 -5.07
CA VAL A 518 -32.85 -1.99 -5.37
C VAL A 518 -31.56 -2.69 -5.01
N ASP A 519 -31.61 -3.59 -4.04
CA ASP A 519 -30.51 -4.46 -3.63
C ASP A 519 -30.57 -5.75 -4.49
N VAL A 520 -29.79 -5.77 -5.57
CA VAL A 520 -29.83 -6.80 -6.61
C VAL A 520 -28.86 -7.93 -6.25
N GLY A 521 -29.40 -9.15 -6.08
CA GLY A 521 -28.63 -10.28 -5.57
C GLY A 521 -28.31 -10.13 -4.07
N GLY A 522 -29.21 -9.49 -3.31
CA GLY A 522 -28.96 -9.11 -1.91
C GLY A 522 -29.04 -10.28 -0.90
N ALA A 523 -29.25 -11.51 -1.37
CA ALA A 523 -29.31 -12.73 -0.57
C ALA A 523 -30.27 -12.64 0.63
N GLN A 524 -29.75 -12.75 1.86
CA GLN A 524 -30.54 -12.66 3.09
C GLN A 524 -30.83 -11.21 3.54
N GLY A 525 -30.41 -10.21 2.76
CA GLY A 525 -30.77 -8.80 2.98
C GLY A 525 -29.98 -8.08 4.07
N HIS A 526 -28.75 -8.52 4.39
CA HIS A 526 -27.94 -7.90 5.46
C HIS A 526 -27.68 -6.40 5.21
N ILE A 527 -27.34 -6.00 3.98
CA ILE A 527 -27.14 -4.59 3.63
C ILE A 527 -28.47 -3.85 3.60
N SER A 528 -29.51 -4.44 3.00
CA SER A 528 -30.88 -3.92 3.03
C SER A 528 -31.37 -3.59 4.45
N VAL A 529 -31.12 -4.46 5.43
CA VAL A 529 -31.48 -4.22 6.83
C VAL A 529 -30.71 -3.04 7.43
N GLU A 530 -29.40 -2.99 7.25
CA GLU A 530 -28.54 -1.91 7.77
C GLU A 530 -28.90 -0.54 7.15
N LEU A 531 -29.16 -0.52 5.84
CA LEU A 531 -29.65 0.66 5.11
C LEU A 531 -30.99 1.12 5.66
N ALA A 532 -31.94 0.20 5.81
CA ALA A 532 -33.25 0.52 6.35
C ALA A 532 -33.11 1.14 7.74
N GLN A 533 -32.35 0.51 8.64
CA GLN A 533 -32.16 0.98 10.01
C GLN A 533 -31.51 2.36 10.09
N THR A 534 -30.51 2.63 9.24
CA THR A 534 -29.74 3.87 9.25
C THR A 534 -30.48 5.03 8.56
N TYR A 535 -31.19 4.75 7.46
CA TYR A 535 -31.83 5.75 6.62
C TYR A 535 -33.35 5.49 6.54
N PRO A 536 -34.13 6.05 7.48
CA PRO A 536 -35.55 5.69 7.66
C PRO A 536 -36.45 6.07 6.48
N ASN A 537 -36.02 7.03 5.65
CA ASN A 537 -36.79 7.57 4.54
C ASN A 537 -36.52 6.85 3.20
N LEU A 538 -35.51 5.99 3.12
CA LEU A 538 -35.22 5.21 1.91
C LEU A 538 -36.21 4.06 1.78
N LYS A 539 -36.61 3.77 0.54
CA LYS A 539 -37.40 2.58 0.19
C LYS A 539 -36.46 1.53 -0.38
N ILE A 540 -36.51 0.31 0.14
CA ILE A 540 -35.57 -0.74 -0.22
C ILE A 540 -36.33 -1.91 -0.83
N ILE A 541 -35.87 -2.38 -1.98
CA ILE A 541 -36.39 -3.56 -2.66
C ILE A 541 -35.25 -4.57 -2.73
N LEU A 542 -35.41 -5.68 -2.00
CA LEU A 542 -34.47 -6.79 -1.98
C LEU A 542 -34.81 -7.80 -3.09
N GLN A 543 -33.88 -7.99 -4.01
CA GLN A 543 -34.00 -8.88 -5.16
C GLN A 543 -33.03 -10.06 -5.05
N ASP A 544 -33.54 -11.27 -5.28
CA ASP A 544 -32.74 -12.48 -5.47
C ASP A 544 -33.61 -13.57 -6.15
N LEU A 545 -33.02 -14.74 -6.43
CA LEU A 545 -33.75 -15.89 -6.94
C LEU A 545 -34.80 -16.37 -5.92
N PRO A 546 -35.95 -16.92 -6.37
CA PRO A 546 -37.03 -17.33 -5.48
C PRO A 546 -36.61 -18.24 -4.32
N LYS A 547 -35.68 -19.16 -4.57
CA LYS A 547 -35.16 -20.11 -3.57
C LYS A 547 -34.32 -19.45 -2.48
N ILE A 548 -33.61 -18.36 -2.81
CA ILE A 548 -32.76 -17.64 -1.84
C ILE A 548 -33.62 -16.76 -0.93
N LEU A 549 -34.72 -16.21 -1.47
CA LEU A 549 -35.67 -15.36 -0.74
C LEU A 549 -36.60 -16.14 0.20
N GLU A 550 -36.59 -17.48 0.15
CA GLU A 550 -37.44 -18.32 0.99
C GLU A 550 -37.12 -18.11 2.48
N GLY A 551 -38.13 -17.73 3.27
CA GLY A 551 -37.97 -17.50 4.71
C GLY A 551 -37.27 -16.17 5.08
N VAL A 552 -36.91 -15.33 4.10
CA VAL A 552 -36.23 -14.04 4.38
C VAL A 552 -37.18 -13.10 5.13
N LYS A 553 -38.45 -13.00 4.70
CA LYS A 553 -39.41 -12.06 5.28
C LYS A 553 -39.66 -12.29 6.77
N GLU A 554 -39.69 -13.55 7.18
CA GLU A 554 -39.91 -13.99 8.56
C GLU A 554 -38.71 -13.70 9.46
N LYS A 555 -37.50 -13.61 8.88
CA LYS A 555 -36.25 -13.32 9.60
C LYS A 555 -35.91 -11.84 9.67
N LEU A 556 -36.54 -10.99 8.84
CA LEU A 556 -36.31 -9.55 8.87
C LEU A 556 -36.67 -8.94 10.23
N PRO A 557 -35.86 -8.01 10.77
CA PRO A 557 -36.18 -7.33 12.02
C PRO A 557 -37.52 -6.58 11.93
N SER A 558 -38.33 -6.71 12.99
CA SER A 558 -39.69 -6.16 13.03
C SER A 558 -39.75 -4.64 12.83
N ASN A 559 -38.69 -3.90 13.18
CA ASN A 559 -38.60 -2.46 13.01
C ASN A 559 -38.34 -2.00 11.56
N VAL A 560 -38.01 -2.91 10.64
CA VAL A 560 -37.72 -2.57 9.23
C VAL A 560 -38.48 -3.42 8.20
N ASN A 561 -39.17 -4.49 8.64
CA ASN A 561 -39.87 -5.42 7.76
C ASN A 561 -40.80 -4.74 6.74
N ASP A 562 -41.60 -3.76 7.19
CA ASP A 562 -42.53 -3.02 6.34
C ASP A 562 -41.86 -2.10 5.30
N ARG A 563 -40.54 -1.91 5.38
CA ARG A 563 -39.75 -1.01 4.53
C ARG A 563 -38.85 -1.74 3.54
N ILE A 564 -38.72 -3.05 3.67
CA ILE A 564 -37.95 -3.91 2.76
C ILE A 564 -38.96 -4.74 1.97
N GLU A 565 -39.18 -4.36 0.72
CA GLU A 565 -39.98 -5.16 -0.21
C GLU A 565 -39.13 -6.30 -0.76
N ILE A 566 -39.62 -7.53 -0.63
CA ILE A 566 -38.93 -8.72 -1.14
C ILE A 566 -39.51 -9.04 -2.52
N MET A 567 -38.66 -9.12 -3.54
CA MET A 567 -39.09 -9.34 -4.90
C MET A 567 -38.20 -10.35 -5.64
N PRO A 568 -38.72 -11.52 -6.05
CA PRO A 568 -37.94 -12.46 -6.85
C PRO A 568 -37.51 -11.86 -8.18
N HIS A 569 -36.22 -11.97 -8.51
CA HIS A 569 -35.67 -11.49 -9.77
C HIS A 569 -34.38 -12.25 -10.14
N ASP A 570 -34.20 -12.46 -11.44
CA ASP A 570 -32.97 -12.95 -12.04
C ASP A 570 -32.29 -11.76 -12.74
N PHE A 571 -31.11 -11.37 -12.24
CA PHE A 571 -30.38 -10.19 -12.72
C PHE A 571 -29.82 -10.32 -14.14
N PHE A 572 -29.90 -11.51 -14.75
CA PHE A 572 -29.62 -11.69 -16.19
C PHE A 572 -30.81 -11.28 -17.08
N THR A 573 -31.99 -11.08 -16.49
CA THR A 573 -33.20 -10.64 -17.18
C THR A 573 -33.46 -9.15 -16.98
N GLU A 574 -34.20 -8.52 -17.89
CA GLU A 574 -34.51 -7.08 -17.81
C GLU A 574 -35.02 -6.70 -16.41
N GLN A 575 -34.40 -5.69 -15.82
CA GLN A 575 -34.77 -5.18 -14.51
C GLN A 575 -36.23 -4.72 -14.50
N PRO A 576 -37.09 -5.24 -13.62
CA PRO A 576 -38.51 -4.87 -13.59
C PRO A 576 -38.79 -3.50 -12.95
N ILE A 577 -37.91 -3.03 -12.06
CA ILE A 577 -38.14 -1.82 -11.25
C ILE A 577 -37.29 -0.66 -11.75
N GLN A 578 -37.93 0.51 -11.93
CA GLN A 578 -37.22 1.78 -12.07
C GLN A 578 -36.92 2.38 -10.69
N ALA A 579 -35.65 2.55 -10.37
CA ALA A 579 -35.16 3.01 -9.07
C ALA A 579 -34.13 4.16 -9.18
N ASP A 580 -33.78 4.74 -8.03
CA ASP A 580 -32.75 5.77 -7.92
C ASP A 580 -31.34 5.19 -7.88
N ALA A 581 -31.18 4.05 -7.21
CA ALA A 581 -29.93 3.34 -7.10
C ALA A 581 -30.14 1.82 -7.20
N TYR A 582 -29.20 1.15 -7.86
CA TYR A 582 -29.11 -0.31 -7.92
C TYR A 582 -27.81 -0.72 -7.24
N LEU A 583 -27.92 -1.46 -6.14
CA LEU A 583 -26.82 -1.96 -5.35
C LEU A 583 -26.52 -3.40 -5.77
N PHE A 584 -25.24 -3.69 -6.01
CA PHE A 584 -24.69 -5.03 -6.16
C PHE A 584 -23.59 -5.22 -5.13
N SER A 585 -23.57 -6.33 -4.40
CA SER A 585 -22.48 -6.61 -3.46
C SER A 585 -22.01 -8.05 -3.60
N GLN A 586 -20.73 -8.25 -3.90
CA GLN A 586 -20.17 -9.59 -4.14
C GLN A 586 -20.97 -10.32 -5.23
N ILE A 587 -21.17 -9.62 -6.36
CA ILE A 587 -21.85 -10.16 -7.54
C ILE A 587 -20.88 -10.22 -8.71
N PHE A 588 -20.35 -9.07 -9.15
CA PHE A 588 -19.55 -9.03 -10.38
C PHE A 588 -18.22 -9.78 -10.28
N HIS A 589 -17.74 -10.06 -9.06
CA HIS A 589 -16.54 -10.88 -8.86
C HIS A 589 -16.74 -12.37 -9.20
N ASP A 590 -17.97 -12.89 -9.10
CA ASP A 590 -18.30 -14.28 -9.45
C ASP A 590 -18.41 -14.50 -10.96
N TRP A 591 -18.53 -13.41 -11.73
CA TRP A 591 -18.87 -13.47 -13.14
C TRP A 591 -17.72 -13.00 -14.06
N PRO A 592 -17.47 -13.72 -15.16
CA PRO A 592 -16.61 -13.26 -16.23
C PRO A 592 -17.15 -11.99 -16.90
N GLU A 593 -16.28 -11.28 -17.62
CA GLU A 593 -16.60 -9.95 -18.17
C GLU A 593 -17.83 -9.94 -19.08
N ALA A 594 -17.96 -10.93 -19.96
CA ALA A 594 -19.11 -11.04 -20.86
C ALA A 594 -20.45 -11.16 -20.11
N GLU A 595 -20.47 -11.85 -18.96
CA GLU A 595 -21.66 -12.02 -18.13
C GLU A 595 -21.95 -10.75 -17.31
N CYS A 596 -20.91 -10.11 -16.75
CA CYS A 596 -21.04 -8.81 -16.09
C CYS A 596 -21.67 -7.74 -17.00
N VAL A 597 -21.26 -7.71 -18.27
CA VAL A 597 -21.84 -6.82 -19.28
C VAL A 597 -23.33 -7.10 -19.51
N LYS A 598 -23.76 -8.37 -19.51
CA LYS A 598 -25.19 -8.72 -19.63
C LYS A 598 -26.00 -8.22 -18.43
N ILE A 599 -25.48 -8.41 -17.21
CA ILE A 599 -26.11 -7.94 -15.97
C ILE A 599 -26.30 -6.42 -16.02
N LEU A 600 -25.25 -5.67 -16.36
CA LEU A 600 -25.34 -4.21 -16.49
C LEU A 600 -26.32 -3.79 -17.59
N ARG A 601 -26.33 -4.46 -18.74
CA ARG A 601 -27.27 -4.18 -19.84
C ARG A 601 -28.73 -4.46 -19.47
N ALA A 602 -28.98 -5.44 -18.62
CA ALA A 602 -30.31 -5.74 -18.12
C ALA A 602 -30.91 -4.61 -17.26
N LEU A 603 -30.07 -3.77 -16.63
CA LEU A 603 -30.51 -2.58 -15.90
C LEU A 603 -30.92 -1.43 -16.80
N ILE A 604 -30.25 -1.25 -17.94
CA ILE A 604 -30.33 -0.06 -18.81
C ILE A 604 -31.77 0.37 -19.12
N PRO A 605 -32.72 -0.53 -19.47
CA PRO A 605 -34.11 -0.14 -19.74
C PRO A 605 -34.81 0.60 -18.59
N LYS A 606 -34.32 0.47 -17.35
CA LYS A 606 -34.87 1.13 -16.15
C LYS A 606 -33.98 2.24 -15.59
N LEU A 607 -32.82 2.52 -16.18
CA LEU A 607 -31.97 3.61 -15.76
C LEU A 607 -32.52 4.96 -16.25
N ARG A 608 -32.80 5.87 -15.32
CA ARG A 608 -33.08 7.28 -15.63
C ARG A 608 -31.80 8.12 -15.52
N PRO A 609 -31.66 9.23 -16.25
CA PRO A 609 -30.53 10.13 -16.07
C PRO A 609 -30.34 10.49 -14.59
N GLY A 610 -29.12 10.33 -14.08
CA GLY A 610 -28.75 10.50 -12.68
C GLY A 610 -28.96 9.27 -11.78
N ALA A 611 -29.54 8.17 -12.28
CA ALA A 611 -29.60 6.91 -11.55
C ALA A 611 -28.20 6.37 -11.29
N LYS A 612 -27.99 5.75 -10.13
CA LYS A 612 -26.68 5.25 -9.71
C LYS A 612 -26.65 3.73 -9.72
N VAL A 613 -25.54 3.17 -10.20
CA VAL A 613 -25.18 1.76 -9.97
C VAL A 613 -24.05 1.77 -8.97
N VAL A 614 -24.26 1.11 -7.83
CA VAL A 614 -23.31 1.04 -6.72
C VAL A 614 -22.89 -0.41 -6.57
N CYS A 615 -21.62 -0.71 -6.80
CA CYS A 615 -21.05 -2.03 -6.55
C CYS A 615 -20.23 -2.00 -5.26
N TYR A 616 -20.32 -3.05 -4.47
CA TYR A 616 -19.55 -3.26 -3.25
C TYR A 616 -18.84 -4.61 -3.33
N ASP A 617 -17.65 -4.58 -3.93
CA ASP A 617 -16.83 -5.73 -4.36
C ASP A 617 -15.37 -5.54 -3.94
N HIS A 618 -14.54 -6.58 -4.05
CA HIS A 618 -13.10 -6.43 -3.86
C HIS A 618 -12.55 -5.45 -4.92
N LEU A 619 -11.78 -4.47 -4.46
CA LEU A 619 -11.10 -3.51 -5.33
C LEU A 619 -9.60 -3.77 -5.25
N LEU A 620 -9.02 -4.23 -6.36
CA LEU A 620 -7.59 -4.50 -6.43
C LEU A 620 -6.81 -3.20 -6.25
N PRO A 621 -5.83 -3.15 -5.33
CA PRO A 621 -4.94 -2.01 -5.22
C PRO A 621 -3.96 -1.98 -6.40
N GLU A 622 -3.48 -0.77 -6.72
CA GLU A 622 -2.33 -0.60 -7.60
C GLU A 622 -1.14 -1.40 -7.07
N PRO A 623 -0.41 -2.14 -7.92
CA PRO A 623 0.69 -2.99 -7.47
C PRO A 623 1.70 -2.25 -6.60
N GLY A 624 1.92 -2.76 -5.38
CA GLY A 624 2.90 -2.20 -4.44
C GLY A 624 2.46 -0.94 -3.70
N THR A 625 1.20 -0.51 -3.82
CA THR A 625 0.66 0.66 -3.12
C THR A 625 -0.04 0.31 -1.80
N ALA A 626 -0.56 -0.91 -1.66
CA ALA A 626 -1.20 -1.38 -0.44
C ALA A 626 -0.20 -2.08 0.52
N PRO A 627 -0.49 -2.10 1.83
CA PRO A 627 0.25 -2.95 2.77
C PRO A 627 0.21 -4.41 2.33
N ILE A 628 1.32 -5.14 2.52
CA ILE A 628 1.50 -6.50 2.00
C ILE A 628 0.40 -7.49 2.40
N LEU A 629 -0.16 -7.36 3.61
CA LEU A 629 -1.25 -8.23 4.06
C LEU A 629 -2.55 -8.00 3.28
N ARG A 630 -2.83 -6.74 2.95
CA ARG A 630 -3.99 -6.37 2.15
C ARG A 630 -3.80 -6.77 0.69
N GLU A 631 -2.59 -6.56 0.16
CA GLU A 631 -2.22 -7.04 -1.18
C GLU A 631 -2.43 -8.56 -1.29
N ARG A 632 -1.86 -9.34 -0.36
CA ARG A 632 -2.03 -10.80 -0.32
C ARG A 632 -3.50 -11.20 -0.28
N ALA A 633 -4.29 -10.63 0.63
CA ALA A 633 -5.71 -10.97 0.74
C ALA A 633 -6.51 -10.69 -0.54
N ALA A 634 -6.23 -9.57 -1.22
CA ALA A 634 -6.92 -9.22 -2.46
C ALA A 634 -6.52 -10.15 -3.62
N ARG A 635 -5.23 -10.46 -3.76
CA ARG A 635 -4.72 -11.37 -4.81
C ARG A 635 -5.09 -12.83 -4.54
N ASP A 636 -5.16 -13.23 -3.28
CA ASP A 636 -5.63 -14.56 -2.89
C ASP A 636 -7.10 -14.75 -3.30
N MET A 637 -7.95 -13.73 -3.10
CA MET A 637 -9.34 -13.76 -3.56
C MET A 637 -9.44 -13.86 -5.09
N ASP A 638 -8.66 -13.07 -5.82
CA ASP A 638 -8.59 -13.12 -7.29
C ASP A 638 -8.23 -14.52 -7.80
N MET A 639 -7.27 -15.20 -7.16
CA MET A 639 -6.92 -16.57 -7.51
C MET A 639 -8.04 -17.58 -7.22
N ILE A 640 -8.84 -17.37 -6.16
CA ILE A 640 -10.04 -18.18 -5.87
C ILE A 640 -11.07 -17.98 -6.99
N MET A 641 -11.37 -16.74 -7.34
CA MET A 641 -12.33 -16.39 -8.39
C MET A 641 -11.92 -17.00 -9.74
N PHE A 642 -10.65 -16.87 -10.10
CA PHE A 642 -10.09 -17.48 -11.30
C PHE A 642 -10.27 -19.00 -11.32
N SER A 643 -9.94 -19.69 -10.22
CA SER A 643 -9.89 -21.15 -10.21
C SER A 643 -11.26 -21.82 -10.07
N LEU A 644 -12.22 -21.15 -9.42
CA LEU A 644 -13.59 -21.65 -9.24
C LEU A 644 -14.52 -21.28 -10.38
N PHE A 645 -14.38 -20.07 -10.93
CA PHE A 645 -15.37 -19.46 -11.82
C PHE A 645 -14.82 -18.98 -13.16
N ASN A 646 -13.50 -19.00 -13.41
CA ASN A 646 -12.87 -18.29 -14.54
C ASN A 646 -13.25 -16.79 -14.56
N SER A 647 -13.54 -16.21 -13.40
CA SER A 647 -13.78 -14.79 -13.19
C SER A 647 -12.54 -14.11 -12.61
N ARG A 648 -12.66 -12.83 -12.21
CA ARG A 648 -11.55 -12.03 -11.67
C ARG A 648 -12.04 -10.94 -10.73
N GLU A 649 -11.16 -10.54 -9.82
CA GLU A 649 -11.24 -9.25 -9.13
C GLU A 649 -10.73 -8.13 -10.05
N ARG A 650 -11.16 -6.89 -9.80
CA ARG A 650 -10.94 -5.75 -10.70
C ARG A 650 -10.32 -4.56 -9.98
N ASP A 651 -9.41 -3.86 -10.65
CA ASP A 651 -8.95 -2.53 -10.22
C ASP A 651 -9.89 -1.41 -10.73
N ALA A 652 -9.57 -0.16 -10.43
CA ALA A 652 -10.41 0.98 -10.80
C ALA A 652 -10.56 1.16 -12.32
N ASP A 653 -9.52 0.86 -13.09
CA ASP A 653 -9.52 1.01 -14.54
C ASP A 653 -10.31 -0.13 -15.20
N ASP A 654 -10.19 -1.36 -14.68
CA ASP A 654 -11.03 -2.49 -15.07
C ASP A 654 -12.52 -2.20 -14.85
N TRP A 655 -12.88 -1.56 -13.74
CA TRP A 655 -14.26 -1.16 -13.46
C TRP A 655 -14.77 -0.09 -14.44
N ASP A 656 -13.99 0.95 -14.71
CA ASP A 656 -14.35 1.97 -15.72
C ASP A 656 -14.52 1.33 -17.11
N HIS A 657 -13.64 0.40 -17.47
CA HIS A 657 -13.76 -0.37 -18.70
C HIS A 657 -15.05 -1.19 -18.75
N LEU A 658 -15.37 -1.95 -17.69
CA LEU A 658 -16.56 -2.80 -17.62
C LEU A 658 -17.85 -2.01 -17.86
N PHE A 659 -18.02 -0.89 -17.16
CA PHE A 659 -19.21 -0.04 -17.31
C PHE A 659 -19.32 0.53 -18.74
N ARG A 660 -18.22 1.00 -19.33
CA ARG A 660 -18.20 1.50 -20.72
C ARG A 660 -18.49 0.41 -21.75
N SER A 661 -18.01 -0.81 -21.51
CA SER A 661 -18.27 -1.98 -22.36
C SER A 661 -19.75 -2.41 -22.30
N ALA A 662 -20.42 -2.19 -21.17
CA ALA A 662 -21.86 -2.34 -21.08
C ALA A 662 -22.60 -1.29 -21.93
N ASP A 663 -22.28 0.00 -21.72
CA ASP A 663 -22.81 1.13 -22.51
C ASP A 663 -21.98 2.41 -22.30
N ALA A 664 -21.74 3.17 -23.38
CA ALA A 664 -20.96 4.41 -23.33
C ALA A 664 -21.63 5.56 -22.55
N ARG A 665 -22.90 5.42 -22.17
CA ARG A 665 -23.69 6.41 -21.40
C ARG A 665 -23.53 6.29 -19.89
N PHE A 666 -22.80 5.30 -19.41
CA PHE A 666 -22.29 5.35 -18.04
C PHE A 666 -21.22 6.45 -17.95
N GLY A 667 -21.39 7.36 -16.99
CA GLY A 667 -20.43 8.41 -16.70
C GLY A 667 -19.14 7.85 -16.10
N GLN A 668 -18.22 8.74 -15.74
CA GLN A 668 -16.95 8.36 -15.13
C GLN A 668 -17.18 7.54 -13.85
N VAL A 669 -16.54 6.37 -13.79
CA VAL A 669 -16.61 5.50 -12.61
C VAL A 669 -15.76 6.09 -11.48
N LYS A 670 -16.29 6.05 -10.26
CA LYS A 670 -15.53 6.36 -9.03
C LYS A 670 -15.35 5.07 -8.25
N ALA A 671 -14.12 4.80 -7.82
CA ALA A 671 -13.81 3.64 -6.99
C ALA A 671 -12.95 4.06 -5.79
N TRP A 672 -13.30 3.60 -4.59
CA TRP A 672 -12.51 3.84 -3.37
C TRP A 672 -12.74 2.73 -2.35
N VAL A 673 -11.81 2.55 -1.41
CA VAL A 673 -11.98 1.60 -0.31
C VAL A 673 -12.17 2.35 1.00
N PRO A 674 -13.32 2.18 1.69
CA PRO A 674 -13.52 2.74 3.02
C PRO A 674 -12.44 2.28 3.99
N GLU A 675 -12.07 3.13 4.94
CA GLU A 675 -11.12 2.76 5.98
C GLU A 675 -11.63 1.56 6.79
N GLY A 676 -10.73 0.61 7.06
CA GLY A 676 -11.04 -0.67 7.70
C GLY A 676 -11.76 -1.70 6.81
N SER A 677 -12.30 -1.30 5.65
CA SER A 677 -13.00 -2.21 4.73
C SER A 677 -12.03 -3.04 3.88
N ARG A 678 -12.38 -4.30 3.63
CA ARG A 678 -11.71 -5.15 2.63
C ARG A 678 -12.28 -4.97 1.22
N LEU A 679 -13.53 -4.53 1.13
CA LEU A 679 -14.24 -4.29 -0.12
C LEU A 679 -14.21 -2.80 -0.47
N GLY A 680 -14.12 -2.51 -1.76
CA GLY A 680 -14.26 -1.18 -2.33
C GLY A 680 -15.69 -0.85 -2.70
N ILE A 681 -15.97 0.44 -2.78
CA ILE A 681 -17.23 1.00 -3.30
C ILE A 681 -16.93 1.52 -4.70
N ILE A 682 -17.73 1.08 -5.67
CA ILE A 682 -17.67 1.50 -7.06
C ILE A 682 -19.00 2.18 -7.40
N GLU A 683 -18.96 3.43 -7.85
CA GLU A 683 -20.13 4.20 -8.27
C GLU A 683 -20.01 4.52 -9.77
N ALA A 684 -21.04 4.14 -10.53
CA ALA A 684 -21.29 4.63 -11.88
C ALA A 684 -22.63 5.38 -11.91
N VAL A 685 -22.66 6.53 -12.59
CA VAL A 685 -23.89 7.31 -12.79
C VAL A 685 -24.35 7.14 -14.23
N TRP A 686 -25.63 6.84 -14.42
CA TRP A 686 -26.23 6.81 -15.74
C TRP A 686 -26.47 8.23 -16.25
N GLU A 687 -25.79 8.64 -17.31
CA GLU A 687 -25.97 9.97 -17.90
C GLU A 687 -27.15 9.98 -18.90
N GLY A 688 -27.46 8.82 -19.48
CA GLY A 688 -28.48 8.66 -20.52
C GLY A 688 -28.05 9.25 -21.86
N ASP A 689 -28.99 9.45 -22.77
CA ASP A 689 -28.74 10.15 -24.03
C ASP A 689 -28.61 11.65 -23.72
N VAL A 690 -27.46 12.07 -23.18
CA VAL A 690 -27.14 13.49 -23.07
C VAL A 690 -27.04 14.00 -24.49
N GLY A 691 -28.02 14.78 -24.92
CA GLY A 691 -27.98 15.45 -26.22
C GLY A 691 -26.64 16.15 -26.36
N ARG A 692 -25.85 15.75 -27.35
CA ARG A 692 -24.81 16.61 -27.93
C ARG A 692 -25.53 17.84 -28.49
N ALA A 693 -25.82 18.80 -27.63
CA ALA A 693 -26.28 20.14 -27.98
C ALA A 693 -25.06 21.05 -28.11
#